data_AF-Q6H5Y1-F1
#
_entry.id   AF-Q6H5Y1-F1
#
_cell.length_a   1.000
_cell.length_b   1.000
_cell.length_c   1.000
_cell.angle_alpha   90.00
_cell.angle_beta   90.00
_cell.angle_gamma   90.00
#
_symmetry.space_group_name_H-M   'P 1'
#
loop_
_entity.id
_entity.type
_entity.pdbx_description
1 polymer ?
#
loop_
_entity_poly.entity_id
_entity_poly.type
_entity_poly.pdbx_seq_one_letter_code
_entity_poly.pdbx_strand_id
1 'polypeptide(L)'
;MAVYNILILFLLLLLFSLSTAQPSADEQKLLLAIKQDWDNPAPLSSWSSTGNWTGVISSSTGQVTGLSLPSLHIARPIPASVCSLKNLTYIDLSCNNLTGDFPTVLYGCSALEFLDLSNNQLSGRLPDRIDRLSLGMQHLNLSSNAFTGDVPSAIARFSKLKSLVLDTNRFNGNYPGAAIGGLVELETLTLASNPFEPGPVPKEFGKLTKLKMLWLSWMNLTGTIPDDLSSLMELTLLDLSQNKMQGQIPEWVLKHQKLENLYLYASNLSGEIGPNITALNLQELDLSMNKFSGSIPEDIANLKKLRLLYLYYNNLTGPIPAGVGMMPDLTDIRLFNNKLSGPLPAELGKHSELGNFEVSNNNLSGELPDTLCFNKKLFDIVVFNNSFSGVFPTNLGDCKTINNIMAYNNHFVGDFPKKIWSFELLTNVMIYNNNFTGTLPSEISFNISRIEMENNRFSGALPSTAVGLKSFTAENNQFSGELPADMSRLANLTELNLAGNQLSGSIPPSIKSLTSLTSLNLSRNQISGEIPAAVGWMGLYILDLSDNGLTGDIPQDFSNLHLNFLNLSSNQLSGEVPETLQNGAYDRSFLGNHGLCATVNTNMNLPACPHQSHNKSSTNLIIVFSVLTGVVFIGAVAIWLLIIRHQKRQQDLAGWKMTPFRTLHFSECDVLGNLHEENVIGSGGSGKVYRINIGGKGSDGMVVAVKRLWRTAAKSDAKSDKEFDAEVRILGEVSHINIIDLLCCISGDDTKLLVYEYMENGSLDRWLHRRDDGGAPTAPLQWPTRLCIAIDAARGLSYMHHECAQPIMHRDVKSSNILLDPAFRAKIADFGLARILAKSGEPNSISAIGGTFGYMAPEYGCRAKVNEKVDVYAFGVVLLELTTGRVANDGGADWCLAEWAWRRYKAGGELHDVVDEAIQDRAAFLEDAVAVFLLGMICTGDDPASRPTMKEVLEQLVQYDRTSSVAAACRDDSGGAPSLSKGKKDGKGKSSSAGTTAGKMWGAGTGDEESGSFVAHPV
;
A
#
# COMPACT_ATOMS: atom_id res chain seq x y z
N MET A 1 20.00 -3.04 -10.37
CA MET A 1 21.18 -2.22 -9.95
C MET A 1 22.22 -2.98 -9.11
N ALA A 2 21.82 -4.03 -8.38
CA ALA A 2 22.72 -4.81 -7.52
C ALA A 2 23.91 -5.45 -8.27
N VAL A 3 23.72 -5.90 -9.52
CA VAL A 3 24.79 -6.57 -10.29
C VAL A 3 25.93 -5.62 -10.68
N TYR A 4 25.64 -4.35 -10.97
CA TYR A 4 26.67 -3.36 -11.33
C TYR A 4 27.46 -2.88 -10.11
N ASN A 5 26.77 -2.68 -8.98
CA ASN A 5 27.42 -2.44 -7.68
C ASN A 5 28.27 -3.65 -7.28
N ILE A 6 27.80 -4.89 -7.49
CA ILE A 6 28.61 -6.10 -7.28
C ILE A 6 29.81 -6.13 -8.22
N LEU A 7 29.70 -5.72 -9.49
CA LEU A 7 30.82 -5.75 -10.43
C LEU A 7 31.87 -4.68 -10.10
N ILE A 8 31.46 -3.47 -9.71
CA ILE A 8 32.35 -2.42 -9.20
C ILE A 8 32.97 -2.84 -7.89
N LEU A 9 32.19 -3.41 -6.96
CA LEU A 9 32.70 -3.97 -5.71
C LEU A 9 33.66 -5.14 -5.98
N PHE A 10 33.42 -5.98 -6.99
CA PHE A 10 34.29 -7.09 -7.37
C PHE A 10 35.57 -6.58 -8.06
N LEU A 11 35.49 -5.54 -8.89
CA LEU A 11 36.65 -4.86 -9.48
C LEU A 11 37.47 -4.10 -8.42
N LEU A 12 36.81 -3.48 -7.44
CA LEU A 12 37.45 -2.87 -6.27
C LEU A 12 38.07 -3.95 -5.36
N LEU A 13 37.37 -5.06 -5.08
CA LEU A 13 37.88 -6.20 -4.31
C LEU A 13 39.06 -6.89 -5.01
N LEU A 14 39.08 -6.92 -6.34
CA LEU A 14 40.23 -7.38 -7.13
C LEU A 14 41.42 -6.41 -7.01
N LEU A 15 41.18 -5.11 -6.87
CA LEU A 15 42.21 -4.11 -6.54
C LEU A 15 42.66 -4.20 -5.06
N PHE A 16 41.85 -4.76 -4.17
CA PHE A 16 42.14 -4.93 -2.74
C PHE A 16 42.89 -6.21 -2.36
N SER A 17 43.22 -7.07 -3.31
CA SER A 17 44.08 -8.25 -3.05
C SER A 17 45.58 -7.92 -2.86
N LEU A 18 45.96 -6.63 -2.88
CA LEU A 18 47.31 -6.20 -2.50
C LEU A 18 47.45 -6.17 -0.98
N SER A 19 48.39 -6.96 -0.47
CA SER A 19 48.79 -6.98 0.94
C SER A 19 48.93 -5.56 1.47
N THR A 20 48.04 -5.14 2.35
CA THR A 20 48.15 -3.86 3.03
C THR A 20 49.37 -3.94 3.93
N ALA A 21 50.43 -3.22 3.58
CA ALA A 21 51.54 -3.04 4.51
C ALA A 21 51.01 -2.31 5.74
N GLN A 22 51.57 -2.56 6.92
CA GLN A 22 51.21 -1.76 8.08
C GLN A 22 51.63 -0.30 7.85
N PRO A 23 50.80 0.68 8.27
CA PRO A 23 51.19 2.08 8.23
C PRO A 23 52.50 2.29 8.99
N SER A 24 53.37 3.16 8.48
CA SER A 24 54.61 3.54 9.15
C SER A 24 54.31 4.18 10.51
N ALA A 25 55.28 4.19 11.43
CA ALA A 25 55.07 4.72 12.78
C ALA A 25 54.58 6.19 12.77
N ASP A 26 55.03 7.00 11.80
CA ASP A 26 54.59 8.39 11.64
C ASP A 26 53.12 8.47 11.19
N GLU A 27 52.71 7.62 10.25
CA GLU A 27 51.32 7.52 9.77
C GLU A 27 50.38 6.98 10.86
N GLN A 28 50.82 5.99 11.65
CA GLN A 28 50.07 5.49 12.80
C GLN A 28 49.78 6.60 13.82
N LYS A 29 50.74 7.50 14.04
CA LYS A 29 50.55 8.66 14.93
C LYS A 29 49.50 9.63 14.37
N LEU A 30 49.46 9.84 13.05
CA LEU A 30 48.45 10.65 12.40
C LEU A 30 47.05 9.98 12.47
N LEU A 31 46.97 8.67 12.23
CA LEU A 31 45.72 7.91 12.36
C LEU A 31 45.16 7.95 13.79
N LEU A 32 46.01 7.85 14.82
CA LEU A 32 45.56 8.01 16.22
C LEU A 32 45.07 9.43 16.51
N ALA A 33 45.71 10.45 15.93
CA ALA A 33 45.22 11.82 16.03
C ALA A 33 43.86 11.99 15.34
N ILE A 34 43.65 11.39 14.16
CA ILE A 34 42.35 11.37 13.46
C ILE A 34 41.27 10.69 14.31
N LYS A 35 41.59 9.52 14.87
CA LYS A 35 40.68 8.81 15.79
C LYS A 35 40.33 9.65 17.01
N GLN A 36 41.31 10.33 17.59
CA GLN A 36 41.11 11.22 18.73
C GLN A 36 40.23 12.43 18.36
N ASP A 37 40.44 13.04 17.20
CA ASP A 37 39.65 14.19 16.72
C ASP A 37 38.20 13.80 16.40
N TRP A 38 37.96 12.52 16.09
CA TRP A 38 36.62 11.94 15.99
C TRP A 38 36.02 11.47 17.33
N ASP A 39 36.65 11.79 18.46
CA ASP A 39 36.24 11.39 19.81
C ASP A 39 36.30 9.87 20.08
N ASN A 40 37.31 9.20 19.48
CA ASN A 40 37.59 7.78 19.64
C ASN A 40 36.37 6.87 19.42
N PRO A 41 35.72 6.92 18.24
CA PRO A 41 34.51 6.14 17.99
C PRO A 41 34.81 4.65 18.13
N ALA A 42 33.93 3.91 18.83
CA ALA A 42 34.11 2.49 19.14
C ALA A 42 34.47 1.60 17.92
N PRO A 43 33.91 1.85 16.71
CA PRO A 43 34.30 1.13 15.49
C PRO A 43 35.78 1.24 15.11
N LEU A 44 36.47 2.32 15.52
CA LEU A 44 37.90 2.51 15.29
C LEU A 44 38.76 1.96 16.45
N SER A 45 38.21 1.06 17.28
CA SER A 45 38.94 0.43 18.40
C SER A 45 40.21 -0.31 17.95
N SER A 46 40.22 -0.87 16.73
CA SER A 46 41.37 -1.60 16.16
C SER A 46 42.60 -0.72 15.89
N TRP A 47 42.43 0.59 15.76
CA TRP A 47 43.51 1.55 15.56
C TRP A 47 44.30 1.69 16.87
N SER A 48 45.32 0.85 17.01
CA SER A 48 46.18 0.68 18.17
C SER A 48 47.59 0.25 17.73
N SER A 49 48.59 0.43 18.58
CA SER A 49 50.00 0.12 18.27
C SER A 49 50.29 -1.35 17.94
N THR A 50 49.35 -2.25 18.24
CA THR A 50 49.46 -3.70 18.02
C THR A 50 48.38 -4.25 17.08
N GLY A 51 47.60 -3.37 16.44
CA GLY A 51 46.39 -3.73 15.72
C GLY A 51 46.54 -3.85 14.19
N ASN A 52 45.61 -4.58 13.59
CA ASN A 52 45.29 -4.51 12.17
C ASN A 52 44.30 -3.34 11.99
N TRP A 53 44.71 -2.27 11.32
CA TRP A 53 43.97 -1.00 11.31
C TRP A 53 42.80 -1.10 10.34
N THR A 54 41.60 -1.37 10.87
CA THR A 54 40.38 -1.54 10.06
C THR A 54 40.19 -0.35 9.13
N GLY A 55 39.98 -0.63 7.84
CA GLY A 55 39.70 0.38 6.83
C GLY A 55 40.90 1.19 6.34
N VAL A 56 42.10 0.97 6.86
CA VAL A 56 43.30 1.70 6.44
C VAL A 56 44.02 0.97 5.31
N ILE A 57 44.21 1.66 4.20
CA ILE A 57 44.93 1.17 3.02
C ILE A 57 46.28 1.88 2.99
N SER A 58 47.38 1.13 2.92
CA SER A 58 48.72 1.69 2.87
C SER A 58 49.53 1.13 1.70
N SER A 59 50.42 1.96 1.16
CA SER A 59 51.40 1.57 0.15
C SER A 59 52.40 0.54 0.71
N SER A 60 53.17 -0.10 -0.16
CA SER A 60 54.28 -0.98 0.23
C SER A 60 55.36 -0.28 1.08
N THR A 61 55.42 1.05 1.06
CA THR A 61 56.31 1.89 1.89
C THR A 61 55.69 2.30 3.23
N GLY A 62 54.48 1.83 3.54
CA GLY A 62 53.76 2.12 4.77
C GLY A 62 53.11 3.51 4.82
N GLN A 63 52.94 4.20 3.69
CA GLN A 63 52.22 5.48 3.62
C GLN A 63 50.73 5.22 3.45
N VAL A 64 49.87 5.90 4.19
CA VAL A 64 48.42 5.69 4.08
C VAL A 64 47.93 6.33 2.78
N THR A 65 47.35 5.50 1.92
CA THR A 65 46.80 5.91 0.62
C THR A 65 45.27 5.92 0.62
N GLY A 66 44.62 5.23 1.56
CA GLY A 66 43.17 5.22 1.62
C GLY A 66 42.58 4.98 3.00
N LEU A 67 41.39 5.52 3.21
CA LEU A 67 40.51 5.25 4.35
C LEU A 67 39.15 4.78 3.81
N SER A 68 38.81 3.51 4.02
CA SER A 68 37.49 2.94 3.73
C SER A 68 36.83 2.55 5.04
N LEU A 69 35.87 3.35 5.48
CA LEU A 69 35.17 3.22 6.75
C LEU A 69 33.63 3.26 6.54
N PRO A 70 33.06 2.42 5.65
CA PRO A 70 31.63 2.40 5.41
C PRO A 70 30.87 1.76 6.58
N SER A 71 29.62 2.17 6.81
CA SER A 71 28.71 1.51 7.77
C SER A 71 29.25 1.44 9.22
N LEU A 72 29.97 2.48 9.66
CA LEU A 72 30.53 2.55 11.01
C LEU A 72 29.73 3.47 11.95
N HIS A 73 28.56 3.97 11.55
CA HIS A 73 27.75 4.89 12.35
C HIS A 73 28.50 6.15 12.83
N ILE A 74 29.50 6.61 12.07
CA ILE A 74 30.25 7.82 12.40
C ILE A 74 29.33 9.03 12.22
N ALA A 75 29.04 9.75 13.31
CA ALA A 75 28.12 10.90 13.29
C ALA A 75 28.82 12.27 13.27
N ARG A 76 30.12 12.30 13.59
CA ARG A 76 30.90 13.54 13.73
C ARG A 76 31.42 14.02 12.37
N PRO A 77 31.52 15.34 12.13
CA PRO A 77 32.14 15.87 10.92
C PRO A 77 33.56 15.35 10.70
N ILE A 78 34.01 15.29 9.44
CA ILE A 78 35.36 14.84 9.09
C ILE A 78 36.40 15.82 9.69
N PRO A 79 37.39 15.38 10.48
CA PRO A 79 38.35 16.27 11.10
C PRO A 79 39.43 16.69 10.11
N ALA A 80 39.95 17.91 10.27
CA ALA A 80 41.01 18.44 9.43
C ALA A 80 42.31 17.61 9.46
N SER A 81 42.51 16.84 10.53
CA SER A 81 43.66 15.93 10.68
C SER A 81 43.68 14.81 9.63
N VAL A 82 42.54 14.44 9.03
CA VAL A 82 42.48 13.45 7.92
C VAL A 82 43.41 13.86 6.78
N CYS A 83 43.42 15.15 6.44
CA CYS A 83 44.27 15.66 5.36
C CYS A 83 45.75 15.85 5.75
N SER A 84 46.15 15.46 6.96
CA SER A 84 47.57 15.33 7.32
C SER A 84 48.22 14.10 6.69
N LEU A 85 47.42 13.10 6.28
CA LEU A 85 47.84 11.94 5.49
C LEU A 85 48.11 12.40 4.05
N LYS A 86 49.35 12.79 3.75
CA LYS A 86 49.70 13.52 2.51
C LYS A 86 49.47 12.74 1.21
N ASN A 87 49.41 11.42 1.29
CA ASN A 87 49.25 10.53 0.13
C ASN A 87 47.85 9.94 0.04
N LEU A 88 46.89 10.47 0.79
CA LEU A 88 45.52 9.98 0.81
C LEU A 88 44.83 10.26 -0.54
N THR A 89 44.60 9.21 -1.33
CA THR A 89 43.93 9.26 -2.63
C THR A 89 42.50 8.72 -2.58
N TYR A 90 42.16 7.94 -1.55
CA TYR A 90 40.87 7.25 -1.43
C TYR A 90 40.22 7.51 -0.08
N ILE A 91 39.00 8.06 -0.08
CA ILE A 91 38.16 8.19 1.11
C ILE A 91 36.78 7.63 0.80
N ASP A 92 36.37 6.63 1.57
CA ASP A 92 35.01 6.09 1.60
C ASP A 92 34.47 6.17 3.03
N LEU A 93 33.47 7.02 3.22
CA LEU A 93 32.71 7.18 4.46
C LEU A 93 31.21 6.94 4.20
N SER A 94 30.89 6.12 3.21
CA SER A 94 29.50 5.82 2.84
C SER A 94 28.72 5.13 3.97
N CYS A 95 27.39 5.25 3.97
CA CYS A 95 26.51 4.60 4.95
C CYS A 95 26.85 4.93 6.41
N ASN A 96 27.19 6.20 6.71
CA ASN A 96 27.43 6.68 8.07
C ASN A 96 26.35 7.70 8.48
N ASN A 97 26.53 8.34 9.64
CA ASN A 97 25.61 9.36 10.16
C ASN A 97 26.21 10.77 10.07
N LEU A 98 27.10 11.03 9.10
CA LEU A 98 27.79 12.33 8.99
C LEU A 98 26.75 13.44 8.78
N THR A 99 26.78 14.44 9.65
CA THR A 99 25.87 15.60 9.62
C THR A 99 26.59 16.89 9.21
N GLY A 100 25.82 17.94 8.92
CA GLY A 100 26.33 19.27 8.59
C GLY A 100 26.54 19.50 7.10
N ASP A 101 27.15 20.63 6.74
CA ASP A 101 27.42 20.99 5.35
C ASP A 101 28.53 20.13 4.74
N PHE A 102 28.74 20.26 3.41
CA PHE A 102 29.84 19.60 2.72
C PHE A 102 31.21 19.86 3.43
N PRO A 103 32.02 18.82 3.71
CA PRO A 103 33.22 18.93 4.53
C PRO A 103 34.38 19.64 3.80
N THR A 104 34.39 20.98 3.84
CA THR A 104 35.43 21.82 3.21
C THR A 104 36.85 21.58 3.74
N VAL A 105 37.00 20.90 4.88
CA VAL A 105 38.29 20.40 5.38
C VAL A 105 39.01 19.48 4.38
N LEU A 106 38.25 18.77 3.54
CA LEU A 106 38.79 17.91 2.49
C LEU A 106 39.54 18.69 1.39
N TYR A 107 39.42 20.02 1.33
CA TYR A 107 40.26 20.85 0.46
C TYR A 107 41.75 20.71 0.80
N GLY A 108 42.10 20.30 2.03
CA GLY A 108 43.49 20.01 2.42
C GLY A 108 44.03 18.70 1.84
N CYS A 109 43.17 17.79 1.39
CA CYS A 109 43.54 16.46 0.90
C CYS A 109 43.94 16.56 -0.58
N SER A 110 45.10 17.15 -0.86
CA SER A 110 45.52 17.56 -2.20
C SER A 110 45.74 16.42 -3.20
N ALA A 111 45.85 15.17 -2.73
CA ALA A 111 46.04 13.98 -3.55
C ALA A 111 44.74 13.18 -3.79
N LEU A 112 43.59 13.64 -3.27
CA LEU A 112 42.34 12.89 -3.31
C LEU A 112 41.90 12.60 -4.76
N GLU A 113 41.55 11.35 -5.06
CA GLU A 113 41.07 10.90 -6.37
C GLU A 113 39.69 10.23 -6.28
N PHE A 114 39.36 9.64 -5.13
CA PHE A 114 38.09 8.98 -4.88
C PHE A 114 37.51 9.51 -3.56
N LEU A 115 36.28 10.04 -3.63
CA LEU A 115 35.53 10.49 -2.47
C LEU A 115 34.10 9.93 -2.53
N ASP A 116 33.77 9.09 -1.55
CA ASP A 116 32.41 8.61 -1.34
C ASP A 116 31.90 9.05 0.05
N LEU A 117 30.87 9.89 0.04
CA LEU A 117 30.12 10.34 1.22
C LEU A 117 28.63 9.98 1.11
N SER A 118 28.28 9.00 0.28
CA SER A 118 26.89 8.60 0.05
C SER A 118 26.23 8.03 1.30
N ASN A 119 24.90 8.02 1.33
CA ASN A 119 24.09 7.46 2.43
C ASN A 119 24.52 8.04 3.79
N ASN A 120 24.52 9.37 3.90
CA ASN A 120 24.80 10.13 5.10
C ASN A 120 23.69 11.17 5.35
N GLN A 121 23.88 12.06 6.33
CA GLN A 121 22.94 13.13 6.69
C GLN A 121 23.52 14.52 6.36
N LEU A 122 24.40 14.61 5.35
CA LEU A 122 24.99 15.89 4.94
C LEU A 122 23.92 16.77 4.29
N SER A 123 23.91 18.04 4.63
CA SER A 123 22.86 18.99 4.26
C SER A 123 23.45 20.28 3.68
N GLY A 124 22.61 21.30 3.52
CA GLY A 124 23.04 22.62 3.07
C GLY A 124 23.34 22.66 1.57
N ARG A 125 23.96 23.75 1.11
CA ARG A 125 24.34 23.93 -0.30
C ARG A 125 25.74 23.38 -0.56
N LEU A 126 25.97 22.80 -1.73
CA LEU A 126 27.34 22.51 -2.16
C LEU A 126 28.12 23.82 -2.32
N PRO A 127 29.35 23.93 -1.77
CA PRO A 127 30.12 25.17 -1.86
C PRO A 127 30.46 25.56 -3.29
N ASP A 128 30.31 26.84 -3.65
CA ASP A 128 30.68 27.37 -4.97
C ASP A 128 32.15 27.11 -5.35
N ARG A 129 33.01 26.95 -4.33
CA ARG A 129 34.45 26.66 -4.45
C ARG A 129 34.78 25.18 -4.28
N ILE A 130 33.87 24.27 -4.62
CA ILE A 130 34.10 22.81 -4.54
C ILE A 130 35.33 22.37 -5.34
N ASP A 131 35.71 23.13 -6.37
CA ASP A 131 36.96 22.99 -7.14
C ASP A 131 38.26 23.17 -6.33
N ARG A 132 38.16 23.52 -5.04
CA ARG A 132 39.27 23.46 -4.09
C ARG A 132 39.59 22.05 -3.60
N LEU A 133 38.73 21.07 -3.86
CA LEU A 133 39.13 19.66 -3.81
C LEU A 133 40.23 19.40 -4.84
N SER A 134 40.92 18.27 -4.68
CA SER A 134 41.95 17.82 -5.61
C SER A 134 41.44 17.83 -7.06
N LEU A 135 42.17 18.50 -7.95
CA LEU A 135 41.95 18.43 -9.41
C LEU A 135 42.25 17.03 -9.97
N GLY A 136 42.79 16.13 -9.15
CA GLY A 136 42.95 14.70 -9.42
C GLY A 136 41.68 13.88 -9.27
N MET A 137 40.55 14.48 -8.83
CA MET A 137 39.29 13.77 -8.57
C MET A 137 38.82 12.96 -9.80
N GLN A 138 38.62 11.66 -9.60
CA GLN A 138 38.12 10.68 -10.57
C GLN A 138 36.72 10.18 -10.22
N HIS A 139 36.37 10.12 -8.93
CA HIS A 139 35.06 9.67 -8.45
C HIS A 139 34.57 10.57 -7.32
N LEU A 140 33.38 11.14 -7.48
CA LEU A 140 32.70 11.95 -6.47
C LEU A 140 31.28 11.42 -6.29
N ASN A 141 31.04 10.78 -5.15
CA ASN A 141 29.73 10.25 -4.78
C ASN A 141 29.19 10.94 -3.52
N LEU A 142 28.06 11.61 -3.70
CA LEU A 142 27.33 12.37 -2.68
C LEU A 142 25.86 11.94 -2.61
N SER A 143 25.49 10.79 -3.19
CA SER A 143 24.10 10.35 -3.26
C SER A 143 23.48 10.07 -1.88
N SER A 144 22.16 10.03 -1.81
CA SER A 144 21.43 9.69 -0.58
C SER A 144 21.86 10.56 0.61
N ASN A 145 21.79 11.88 0.41
CA ASN A 145 22.05 12.92 1.42
C ASN A 145 20.92 13.97 1.36
N ALA A 146 21.09 15.11 2.03
CA ALA A 146 20.12 16.21 2.08
C ALA A 146 20.67 17.52 1.45
N PHE A 147 21.57 17.43 0.47
CA PHE A 147 22.09 18.63 -0.21
C PHE A 147 20.99 19.39 -0.97
N THR A 148 21.03 20.72 -0.92
CA THR A 148 20.00 21.65 -1.46
C THR A 148 20.61 22.69 -2.38
N GLY A 149 19.77 23.50 -3.06
CA GLY A 149 20.22 24.59 -3.93
C GLY A 149 20.71 24.11 -5.31
N ASP A 150 21.56 24.94 -5.94
CA ASP A 150 22.17 24.64 -7.24
C ASP A 150 23.34 23.66 -7.10
N VAL A 151 23.59 22.87 -8.14
CA VAL A 151 24.86 22.15 -8.30
C VAL A 151 25.91 23.15 -8.83
N PRO A 152 27.05 23.38 -8.16
CA PRO A 152 28.00 24.42 -8.57
C PRO A 152 28.67 24.12 -9.93
N SER A 153 28.76 25.14 -10.79
CA SER A 153 29.46 25.03 -12.09
C SER A 153 30.95 24.69 -11.95
N ALA A 154 31.54 24.94 -10.78
CA ALA A 154 32.91 24.59 -10.42
C ALA A 154 33.21 23.08 -10.50
N ILE A 155 32.20 22.19 -10.43
CA ILE A 155 32.38 20.74 -10.66
C ILE A 155 33.03 20.43 -12.02
N ALA A 156 32.79 21.27 -13.02
CA ALA A 156 33.38 21.13 -14.35
C ALA A 156 34.92 21.26 -14.37
N ARG A 157 35.56 21.70 -13.26
CA ARG A 157 37.02 21.78 -13.14
C ARG A 157 37.69 20.44 -12.85
N PHE A 158 36.94 19.40 -12.46
CA PHE A 158 37.46 18.05 -12.26
C PHE A 158 37.61 17.31 -13.59
N SER A 159 38.54 17.74 -14.45
CA SER A 159 38.66 17.20 -15.81
C SER A 159 39.01 15.72 -15.92
N LYS A 160 39.40 15.07 -14.81
CA LYS A 160 39.66 13.63 -14.70
C LYS A 160 38.46 12.82 -14.18
N LEU A 161 37.34 13.47 -13.89
CA LEU A 161 36.18 12.84 -13.27
C LEU A 161 35.57 11.80 -14.22
N LYS A 162 35.54 10.54 -13.77
CA LYS A 162 34.92 9.40 -14.45
C LYS A 162 33.53 9.11 -13.91
N SER A 163 33.24 9.51 -12.67
CA SER A 163 31.96 9.22 -12.04
C SER A 163 31.52 10.39 -11.16
N LEU A 164 30.33 10.92 -11.46
CA LEU A 164 29.66 11.97 -10.72
C LEU A 164 28.29 11.45 -10.28
N VAL A 165 28.14 11.20 -8.99
CA VAL A 165 26.96 10.54 -8.41
C VAL A 165 26.33 11.49 -7.39
N LEU A 166 25.23 12.15 -7.78
CA LEU A 166 24.54 13.17 -6.97
C LEU A 166 23.04 12.86 -6.81
N ASP A 167 22.61 11.65 -7.16
CA ASP A 167 21.20 11.25 -7.07
C ASP A 167 20.68 11.23 -5.62
N THR A 168 19.37 11.17 -5.45
CA THR A 168 18.71 11.00 -4.15
C THR A 168 19.15 12.07 -3.14
N ASN A 169 18.93 13.33 -3.50
CA ASN A 169 19.23 14.49 -2.67
C ASN A 169 18.03 15.45 -2.66
N ARG A 170 18.20 16.66 -2.13
CA ARG A 170 17.18 17.72 -2.10
C ARG A 170 17.56 18.89 -3.01
N PHE A 171 18.35 18.65 -4.08
CA PHE A 171 18.74 19.72 -5.01
C PHE A 171 17.50 20.28 -5.69
N ASN A 172 17.20 21.55 -5.41
CA ASN A 172 15.99 22.23 -5.85
C ASN A 172 16.27 23.47 -6.70
N GLY A 173 17.54 23.73 -7.01
CA GLY A 173 17.95 24.76 -7.98
C GLY A 173 18.15 24.18 -9.38
N ASN A 174 19.13 24.70 -10.10
CA ASN A 174 19.59 24.21 -11.39
C ASN A 174 20.84 23.33 -11.25
N TYR A 175 21.08 22.49 -12.24
CA TYR A 175 22.37 21.83 -12.45
C TYR A 175 23.07 22.42 -13.69
N PRO A 176 24.42 22.53 -13.69
CA PRO A 176 25.16 23.24 -14.72
C PRO A 176 25.41 22.30 -15.91
N GLY A 177 24.34 21.88 -16.59
CA GLY A 177 24.36 20.85 -17.64
C GLY A 177 25.41 21.08 -18.72
N ALA A 178 25.53 22.32 -19.22
CA ALA A 178 26.54 22.67 -20.22
C ALA A 178 27.99 22.53 -19.70
N ALA A 179 28.21 22.80 -18.40
CA ALA A 179 29.52 22.67 -17.77
C ALA A 179 29.86 21.19 -17.49
N ILE A 180 28.89 20.41 -17.00
CA ILE A 180 29.03 18.95 -16.82
C ILE A 180 29.32 18.27 -18.15
N GLY A 181 28.70 18.71 -19.26
CA GLY A 181 29.01 18.25 -20.61
C GLY A 181 30.47 18.49 -21.07
N GLY A 182 31.26 19.25 -20.31
CA GLY A 182 32.71 19.41 -20.54
C GLY A 182 33.59 18.32 -19.89
N LEU A 183 33.02 17.47 -19.02
CA LEU A 183 33.73 16.42 -18.30
C LEU A 183 33.83 15.14 -19.16
N VAL A 184 34.58 15.23 -20.27
CA VAL A 184 34.64 14.19 -21.32
C VAL A 184 35.17 12.81 -20.87
N GLU A 185 35.71 12.72 -19.66
CA GLU A 185 36.15 11.46 -19.04
C GLU A 185 35.01 10.71 -18.31
N LEU A 186 33.82 11.30 -18.16
CA LEU A 186 32.70 10.69 -17.45
C LEU A 186 32.24 9.37 -18.09
N GLU A 187 32.18 8.33 -17.27
CA GLU A 187 31.61 7.01 -17.52
C GLU A 187 30.25 6.83 -16.80
N THR A 188 30.05 7.52 -15.67
CA THR A 188 28.81 7.45 -14.86
C THR A 188 28.35 8.86 -14.48
N LEU A 189 27.09 9.18 -14.78
CA LEU A 189 26.43 10.42 -14.37
C LEU A 189 25.05 10.10 -13.78
N THR A 190 24.87 10.38 -12.50
CA THR A 190 23.56 10.27 -11.83
C THR A 190 23.18 11.60 -11.19
N LEU A 191 21.99 12.08 -11.54
CA LEU A 191 21.36 13.27 -10.95
C LEU A 191 19.92 12.97 -10.50
N ALA A 192 19.49 11.70 -10.64
CA ALA A 192 18.14 11.22 -10.41
C ALA A 192 17.61 11.54 -9.01
N SER A 193 16.29 11.43 -8.83
CA SER A 193 15.65 11.61 -7.52
C SER A 193 15.99 12.95 -6.86
N ASN A 194 15.95 14.05 -7.62
CA ASN A 194 16.20 15.40 -7.14
C ASN A 194 15.16 16.38 -7.68
N PRO A 195 14.57 17.26 -6.85
CA PRO A 195 13.51 18.19 -7.25
C PRO A 195 14.04 19.43 -7.99
N PHE A 196 14.92 19.25 -8.99
CA PHE A 196 15.48 20.35 -9.79
C PHE A 196 14.39 21.20 -10.46
N GLU A 197 14.74 22.46 -10.75
CA GLU A 197 13.92 23.32 -11.59
C GLU A 197 13.66 22.66 -12.96
N PRO A 198 12.42 22.72 -13.50
CA PRO A 198 12.10 22.04 -14.74
C PRO A 198 12.93 22.56 -15.92
N GLY A 199 13.56 21.64 -16.66
CA GLY A 199 14.40 21.96 -17.81
C GLY A 199 14.57 20.76 -18.75
N PRO A 200 15.05 20.98 -19.99
CA PRO A 200 15.33 19.88 -20.90
C PRO A 200 16.59 19.12 -20.51
N VAL A 201 16.77 17.92 -21.05
CA VAL A 201 18.07 17.23 -21.01
C VAL A 201 19.11 18.08 -21.77
N PRO A 202 20.26 18.44 -21.18
CA PRO A 202 21.26 19.27 -21.86
C PRO A 202 21.85 18.54 -23.07
N LYS A 203 21.79 19.18 -24.24
CA LYS A 203 22.39 18.64 -25.48
C LYS A 203 23.91 18.43 -25.36
N GLU A 204 24.58 19.23 -24.52
CA GLU A 204 26.01 19.13 -24.25
C GLU A 204 26.41 17.78 -23.63
N PHE A 205 25.47 17.04 -23.03
CA PHE A 205 25.73 15.67 -22.58
C PHE A 205 26.14 14.75 -23.73
N GLY A 206 25.78 15.05 -24.98
CA GLY A 206 26.30 14.36 -26.17
C GLY A 206 27.84 14.43 -26.33
N LYS A 207 28.55 15.27 -25.57
CA LYS A 207 30.02 15.29 -25.57
C LYS A 207 30.65 14.22 -24.68
N LEU A 208 29.88 13.58 -23.81
CA LEU A 208 30.35 12.60 -22.82
C LEU A 208 30.52 11.21 -23.45
N THR A 209 31.34 11.09 -24.49
CA THR A 209 31.41 9.89 -25.35
C THR A 209 31.88 8.61 -24.65
N LYS A 210 32.38 8.70 -23.41
CA LYS A 210 32.75 7.56 -22.55
C LYS A 210 31.61 7.11 -21.61
N LEU A 211 30.49 7.82 -21.60
CA LEU A 211 29.39 7.60 -20.66
C LEU A 211 28.74 6.23 -20.91
N LYS A 212 28.72 5.40 -19.86
CA LYS A 212 28.09 4.08 -19.80
C LYS A 212 26.74 4.15 -19.10
N MET A 213 26.62 4.98 -18.08
CA MET A 213 25.40 5.11 -17.28
C MET A 213 24.94 6.57 -17.23
N LEU A 214 23.71 6.81 -17.66
CA LEU A 214 23.01 8.08 -17.52
C LEU A 214 21.70 7.86 -16.76
N TRP A 215 21.64 8.33 -15.52
CA TRP A 215 20.46 8.20 -14.67
C TRP A 215 19.91 9.57 -14.26
N LEU A 216 18.79 9.95 -14.86
CA LEU A 216 18.12 11.23 -14.68
C LEU A 216 16.62 11.09 -14.35
N SER A 217 16.21 10.00 -13.68
CA SER A 217 14.81 9.77 -13.32
C SER A 217 14.34 10.77 -12.26
N TRP A 218 13.04 11.10 -12.26
CA TRP A 218 12.42 11.98 -11.25
C TRP A 218 13.16 13.32 -11.04
N MET A 219 13.56 13.97 -12.14
CA MET A 219 14.31 15.24 -12.15
C MET A 219 13.50 16.42 -12.69
N ASN A 220 12.18 16.24 -12.86
CA ASN A 220 11.29 17.25 -13.45
C ASN A 220 11.69 17.63 -14.90
N LEU A 221 12.34 16.72 -15.63
CA LEU A 221 12.81 16.96 -17.01
C LEU A 221 11.63 17.19 -17.96
N THR A 222 11.80 18.16 -18.87
CA THR A 222 10.82 18.54 -19.90
C THR A 222 11.41 18.40 -21.30
N GLY A 223 10.64 18.72 -22.35
CA GLY A 223 11.11 18.63 -23.73
C GLY A 223 11.20 17.19 -24.25
N THR A 224 12.01 16.97 -25.28
CA THR A 224 12.21 15.67 -25.93
C THR A 224 13.53 15.04 -25.52
N ILE A 225 13.73 13.75 -25.82
CA ILE A 225 15.05 13.12 -25.75
C ILE A 225 15.91 13.75 -26.87
N PRO A 226 17.07 14.39 -26.57
CA PRO A 226 17.88 15.07 -27.59
C PRO A 226 18.57 14.09 -28.54
N ASP A 227 18.62 14.42 -29.83
CA ASP A 227 19.38 13.66 -30.84
C ASP A 227 20.89 13.75 -30.60
N ASP A 228 21.37 14.80 -29.93
CA ASP A 228 22.78 14.99 -29.57
C ASP A 228 23.32 13.84 -28.70
N LEU A 229 22.46 13.13 -27.96
CA LEU A 229 22.86 11.96 -27.14
C LEU A 229 23.19 10.73 -28.00
N SER A 230 22.90 10.74 -29.30
CA SER A 230 23.24 9.65 -30.23
C SER A 230 24.75 9.36 -30.33
N SER A 231 25.60 10.29 -29.90
CA SER A 231 27.05 10.15 -29.84
C SER A 231 27.56 9.29 -28.67
N LEU A 232 26.70 8.95 -27.70
CA LEU A 232 27.06 8.23 -26.46
C LEU A 232 27.25 6.72 -26.68
N MET A 233 28.15 6.34 -27.59
CA MET A 233 28.29 4.97 -28.09
C MET A 233 28.63 3.91 -27.02
N GLU A 234 29.07 4.32 -25.83
CA GLU A 234 29.39 3.46 -24.69
C GLU A 234 28.20 3.20 -23.74
N LEU A 235 27.05 3.85 -23.98
CA LEU A 235 25.91 3.83 -23.06
C LEU A 235 25.29 2.42 -22.94
N THR A 236 25.28 1.89 -21.72
CA THR A 236 24.67 0.61 -21.32
C THR A 236 23.37 0.81 -20.54
N LEU A 237 23.23 1.93 -19.82
CA LEU A 237 22.00 2.27 -19.07
C LEU A 237 21.55 3.69 -19.39
N LEU A 238 20.29 3.82 -19.83
CA LEU A 238 19.59 5.09 -19.98
C LEU A 238 18.29 5.06 -19.17
N ASP A 239 18.23 5.87 -18.11
CA ASP A 239 17.02 6.05 -17.32
C ASP A 239 16.62 7.53 -17.30
N LEU A 240 15.48 7.81 -17.95
CA LEU A 240 14.82 9.12 -17.98
C LEU A 240 13.39 9.03 -17.41
N SER A 241 13.06 7.96 -16.68
CA SER A 241 11.72 7.67 -16.19
C SER A 241 11.19 8.70 -15.17
N GLN A 242 9.88 8.69 -14.94
CA GLN A 242 9.21 9.57 -13.98
C GLN A 242 9.46 11.07 -14.19
N ASN A 243 9.56 11.49 -15.45
CA ASN A 243 9.76 12.89 -15.84
C ASN A 243 8.55 13.44 -16.60
N LYS A 244 8.61 14.70 -17.05
CA LYS A 244 7.57 15.36 -17.84
C LYS A 244 7.94 15.41 -19.33
N MET A 245 8.78 14.47 -19.79
CA MET A 245 9.26 14.41 -21.17
C MET A 245 8.13 14.10 -22.15
N GLN A 246 8.22 14.63 -23.36
CA GLN A 246 7.23 14.50 -24.44
C GLN A 246 7.90 14.18 -25.77
N GLY A 247 7.11 14.01 -26.83
CA GLY A 247 7.59 13.66 -28.16
C GLY A 247 7.76 12.15 -28.36
N GLN A 248 8.45 11.77 -29.43
CA GLN A 248 8.71 10.37 -29.80
C GLN A 248 10.05 9.90 -29.23
N ILE A 249 10.25 8.58 -29.15
CA ILE A 249 11.58 8.01 -28.90
C ILE A 249 12.43 8.24 -30.17
N PRO A 250 13.57 8.95 -30.10
CA PRO A 250 14.45 9.11 -31.25
C PRO A 250 15.00 7.76 -31.73
N GLU A 251 15.21 7.63 -33.05
CA GLU A 251 15.60 6.37 -33.68
C GLU A 251 16.92 5.79 -33.11
N TRP A 252 17.86 6.66 -32.71
CA TRP A 252 19.15 6.24 -32.16
C TRP A 252 19.01 5.39 -30.88
N VAL A 253 17.98 5.63 -30.06
CA VAL A 253 17.77 4.95 -28.78
C VAL A 253 17.54 3.46 -29.00
N LEU A 254 16.63 3.12 -29.92
CA LEU A 254 16.28 1.74 -30.27
C LEU A 254 17.28 1.10 -31.24
N LYS A 255 18.32 1.83 -31.67
CA LYS A 255 19.44 1.33 -32.48
C LYS A 255 20.78 1.28 -31.72
N HIS A 256 20.78 1.68 -30.44
CA HIS A 256 22.00 1.80 -29.66
C HIS A 256 22.62 0.43 -29.34
N GLN A 257 23.78 0.13 -29.93
CA GLN A 257 24.33 -1.22 -29.94
C GLN A 257 24.77 -1.74 -28.56
N LYS A 258 25.13 -0.86 -27.61
CA LYS A 258 25.58 -1.25 -26.27
C LYS A 258 24.53 -1.11 -25.19
N LEU A 259 23.34 -0.57 -25.51
CA LEU A 259 22.32 -0.31 -24.51
C LEU A 259 21.76 -1.64 -23.99
N GLU A 260 21.80 -1.82 -22.67
CA GLU A 260 21.30 -3.00 -21.96
C GLU A 260 19.98 -2.69 -21.26
N ASN A 261 19.88 -1.53 -20.61
CA ASN A 261 18.71 -1.14 -19.83
C ASN A 261 18.16 0.21 -20.32
N LEU A 262 16.87 0.22 -20.68
CA LEU A 262 16.16 1.42 -21.13
C LEU A 262 14.87 1.62 -20.32
N TYR A 263 14.87 2.65 -19.49
CA TYR A 263 13.71 3.03 -18.68
C TYR A 263 13.22 4.42 -19.09
N LEU A 264 12.05 4.45 -19.73
CA LEU A 264 11.37 5.69 -20.16
C LEU A 264 9.93 5.77 -19.61
N TYR A 265 9.61 4.96 -18.60
CA TYR A 265 8.25 4.85 -18.07
C TYR A 265 7.79 6.12 -17.32
N ALA A 266 6.48 6.24 -17.13
CA ALA A 266 5.83 7.32 -16.38
C ALA A 266 6.26 8.73 -16.85
N SER A 267 6.20 8.95 -18.16
CA SER A 267 6.41 10.25 -18.81
C SER A 267 5.21 10.62 -19.72
N ASN A 268 5.34 11.62 -20.58
CA ASN A 268 4.35 11.99 -21.59
C ASN A 268 4.81 11.63 -23.02
N LEU A 269 5.70 10.64 -23.18
CA LEU A 269 6.17 10.21 -24.49
C LEU A 269 5.01 9.63 -25.32
N SER A 270 5.09 9.79 -26.63
CA SER A 270 3.99 9.56 -27.57
C SER A 270 4.51 9.09 -28.93
N GLY A 271 3.61 8.84 -29.87
CA GLY A 271 3.95 8.27 -31.18
C GLY A 271 4.10 6.75 -31.12
N GLU A 272 4.67 6.17 -32.15
CA GLU A 272 4.85 4.71 -32.27
C GLU A 272 6.20 4.28 -31.70
N ILE A 273 6.29 3.02 -31.24
CA ILE A 273 7.57 2.36 -30.99
C ILE A 273 8.14 2.04 -32.38
N GLY A 274 9.07 2.87 -32.86
CA GLY A 274 9.51 2.87 -34.26
C GLY A 274 10.03 1.52 -34.78
N PRO A 275 10.01 1.30 -36.11
CA PRO A 275 10.58 0.09 -36.72
C PRO A 275 12.11 0.09 -36.66
N ASN A 276 12.73 -0.98 -37.15
CA ASN A 276 14.18 -1.18 -37.24
C ASN A 276 14.90 -1.13 -35.89
N ILE A 277 14.34 -1.79 -34.87
CA ILE A 277 14.99 -1.96 -33.56
C ILE A 277 16.25 -2.81 -33.75
N THR A 278 17.43 -2.20 -33.54
CA THR A 278 18.74 -2.86 -33.63
C THR A 278 19.57 -2.75 -32.35
N ALA A 279 18.98 -2.30 -31.23
CA ALA A 279 19.61 -2.31 -29.91
C ALA A 279 19.68 -3.74 -29.32
N LEU A 280 20.42 -4.64 -29.98
CA LEU A 280 20.42 -6.09 -29.73
C LEU A 280 20.93 -6.51 -28.33
N ASN A 281 21.56 -5.59 -27.59
CA ASN A 281 22.04 -5.83 -26.23
C ASN A 281 20.99 -5.52 -25.15
N LEU A 282 19.82 -4.99 -25.51
CA LEU A 282 18.75 -4.69 -24.55
C LEU A 282 18.33 -5.96 -23.80
N GLN A 283 18.38 -5.86 -22.48
CA GLN A 283 17.94 -6.84 -21.49
C GLN A 283 16.65 -6.38 -20.81
N GLU A 284 16.50 -5.08 -20.58
CA GLU A 284 15.32 -4.52 -19.93
C GLU A 284 14.78 -3.33 -20.72
N LEU A 285 13.48 -3.40 -21.07
CA LEU A 285 12.78 -2.35 -21.79
C LEU A 285 11.48 -2.00 -21.05
N ASP A 286 11.45 -0.80 -20.47
CA ASP A 286 10.23 -0.25 -19.85
C ASP A 286 9.82 1.08 -20.48
N LEU A 287 8.72 1.01 -21.23
CA LEU A 287 8.06 2.15 -21.89
C LEU A 287 6.67 2.42 -21.29
N SER A 288 6.35 1.85 -20.14
CA SER A 288 5.02 1.84 -19.54
C SER A 288 4.55 3.22 -19.08
N MET A 289 3.25 3.38 -18.86
CA MET A 289 2.66 4.62 -18.34
C MET A 289 3.03 5.86 -19.19
N ASN A 290 2.95 5.73 -20.52
CA ASN A 290 3.16 6.80 -21.49
C ASN A 290 1.91 6.94 -22.38
N LYS A 291 2.05 7.54 -23.56
CA LYS A 291 0.99 7.72 -24.56
C LYS A 291 1.36 7.04 -25.89
N PHE A 292 2.19 5.99 -25.87
CA PHE A 292 2.58 5.28 -27.09
C PHE A 292 1.34 4.70 -27.78
N SER A 293 1.29 4.85 -29.10
CA SER A 293 0.23 4.38 -29.99
C SER A 293 0.82 3.48 -31.08
N GLY A 294 -0.02 3.01 -32.01
CA GLY A 294 0.42 2.09 -33.06
C GLY A 294 0.60 0.67 -32.53
N SER A 295 1.28 -0.18 -33.30
CA SER A 295 1.50 -1.58 -32.94
C SER A 295 2.84 -1.79 -32.23
N ILE A 296 2.99 -2.90 -31.51
CA ILE A 296 4.31 -3.38 -31.10
C ILE A 296 5.05 -3.80 -32.40
N PRO A 297 6.22 -3.24 -32.72
CA PRO A 297 6.91 -3.53 -33.98
C PRO A 297 7.45 -4.96 -33.99
N GLU A 298 7.38 -5.63 -35.15
CA GLU A 298 7.90 -7.01 -35.33
C GLU A 298 9.39 -7.12 -34.96
N ASP A 299 10.17 -6.06 -35.19
CA ASP A 299 11.60 -6.01 -34.87
C ASP A 299 11.91 -6.14 -33.36
N ILE A 300 10.92 -6.00 -32.47
CA ILE A 300 11.12 -6.26 -31.04
C ILE A 300 11.60 -7.70 -30.80
N ALA A 301 11.22 -8.63 -31.68
CA ALA A 301 11.65 -10.02 -31.63
C ALA A 301 13.15 -10.22 -31.90
N ASN A 302 13.86 -9.20 -32.40
CA ASN A 302 15.31 -9.21 -32.61
C ASN A 302 16.08 -9.06 -31.30
N LEU A 303 15.44 -8.58 -30.22
CA LEU A 303 16.07 -8.35 -28.91
C LEU A 303 16.26 -9.66 -28.14
N LYS A 304 17.14 -10.55 -28.62
CA LYS A 304 17.29 -11.91 -28.07
C LYS A 304 17.77 -11.98 -26.62
N LYS A 305 18.33 -10.90 -26.08
CA LYS A 305 18.75 -10.79 -24.68
C LYS A 305 17.67 -10.20 -23.76
N LEU A 306 16.53 -9.78 -24.30
CA LEU A 306 15.50 -9.09 -23.54
C LEU A 306 14.84 -10.05 -22.55
N ARG A 307 14.92 -9.69 -21.27
CA ARG A 307 14.37 -10.39 -20.11
C ARG A 307 13.04 -9.81 -19.65
N LEU A 308 12.94 -8.48 -19.66
CA LEU A 308 11.77 -7.73 -19.20
C LEU A 308 11.21 -6.88 -20.34
N LEU A 309 9.92 -7.08 -20.64
CA LEU A 309 9.19 -6.29 -21.64
C LEU A 309 7.96 -5.65 -21.01
N TYR A 310 8.08 -4.38 -20.63
CA TYR A 310 7.02 -3.61 -19.97
C TYR A 310 6.52 -2.49 -20.88
N LEU A 311 5.26 -2.61 -21.31
CA LEU A 311 4.59 -1.64 -22.19
C LEU A 311 3.20 -1.24 -21.67
N TYR A 312 2.88 -1.56 -20.40
CA TYR A 312 1.55 -1.42 -19.84
C TYR A 312 1.12 0.05 -19.66
N TYR A 313 -0.19 0.31 -19.53
CA TYR A 313 -0.75 1.69 -19.47
C TYR A 313 -0.28 2.56 -20.67
N ASN A 314 -0.49 2.10 -21.89
CA ASN A 314 -0.28 2.85 -23.13
C ASN A 314 -1.54 2.77 -24.03
N ASN A 315 -1.45 3.27 -25.27
CA ASN A 315 -2.50 3.20 -26.28
C ASN A 315 -2.13 2.23 -27.43
N LEU A 316 -1.30 1.21 -27.16
CA LEU A 316 -0.84 0.27 -28.18
C LEU A 316 -2.00 -0.56 -28.73
N THR A 317 -1.96 -0.84 -30.03
CA THR A 317 -2.97 -1.57 -30.81
C THR A 317 -2.32 -2.75 -31.54
N GLY A 318 -3.10 -3.53 -32.28
CA GLY A 318 -2.56 -4.62 -33.11
C GLY A 318 -2.12 -5.85 -32.29
N PRO A 319 -1.56 -6.87 -32.96
CA PRO A 319 -1.14 -8.11 -32.31
C PRO A 319 0.17 -7.98 -31.56
N ILE A 320 0.40 -8.92 -30.63
CA ILE A 320 1.73 -9.21 -30.10
C ILE A 320 2.49 -9.96 -31.21
N PRO A 321 3.62 -9.44 -31.72
CA PRO A 321 4.39 -10.08 -32.80
C PRO A 321 4.71 -11.54 -32.49
N ALA A 322 4.53 -12.41 -33.48
CA ALA A 322 4.75 -13.85 -33.30
C ALA A 322 6.20 -14.16 -32.85
N GLY A 323 7.16 -13.35 -33.30
CA GLY A 323 8.56 -13.48 -32.92
C GLY A 323 8.84 -13.25 -31.42
N VAL A 324 7.94 -12.59 -30.67
CA VAL A 324 8.06 -12.43 -29.20
C VAL A 324 8.05 -13.79 -28.51
N GLY A 325 7.26 -14.75 -29.02
CA GLY A 325 7.26 -16.12 -28.50
C GLY A 325 8.57 -16.88 -28.71
N MET A 326 9.49 -16.36 -29.53
CA MET A 326 10.79 -16.98 -29.85
C MET A 326 11.98 -16.25 -29.20
N MET A 327 11.74 -15.43 -28.19
CA MET A 327 12.79 -14.70 -27.47
C MET A 327 13.31 -15.57 -26.31
N PRO A 328 14.60 -15.95 -26.28
CA PRO A 328 15.07 -17.00 -25.37
C PRO A 328 15.20 -16.57 -23.90
N ASP A 329 15.49 -15.30 -23.66
CA ASP A 329 15.78 -14.79 -22.31
C ASP A 329 14.54 -14.16 -21.64
N LEU A 330 13.38 -14.15 -22.30
CA LEU A 330 12.19 -13.41 -21.84
C LEU A 330 11.55 -14.05 -20.60
N THR A 331 11.57 -13.34 -19.48
CA THR A 331 11.12 -13.84 -18.17
C THR A 331 9.87 -13.13 -17.63
N ASP A 332 9.67 -11.85 -17.95
CA ASP A 332 8.55 -11.05 -17.45
C ASP A 332 7.97 -10.20 -18.60
N ILE A 333 6.67 -10.37 -18.85
CA ILE A 333 5.93 -9.68 -19.91
C ILE A 333 4.75 -8.97 -19.26
N ARG A 334 4.72 -7.63 -19.36
CA ARG A 334 3.64 -6.79 -18.83
C ARG A 334 3.13 -5.85 -19.91
N LEU A 335 2.00 -6.22 -20.50
CA LEU A 335 1.36 -5.52 -21.64
C LEU A 335 -0.07 -5.07 -21.31
N PHE A 336 -0.50 -5.20 -20.06
CA PHE A 336 -1.86 -4.90 -19.63
C PHE A 336 -2.25 -3.42 -19.84
N ASN A 337 -3.55 -3.14 -19.85
CA ASN A 337 -4.11 -1.79 -20.05
C ASN A 337 -3.61 -1.14 -21.35
N ASN A 338 -3.81 -1.83 -22.47
CA ASN A 338 -3.60 -1.35 -23.83
C ASN A 338 -4.85 -1.67 -24.69
N LYS A 339 -4.72 -1.65 -26.01
CA LYS A 339 -5.76 -2.03 -26.98
C LYS A 339 -5.25 -3.13 -27.92
N LEU A 340 -4.35 -3.99 -27.42
CA LEU A 340 -3.76 -5.10 -28.19
C LEU A 340 -4.85 -6.09 -28.60
N SER A 341 -4.71 -6.73 -29.74
CA SER A 341 -5.76 -7.54 -30.38
C SER A 341 -5.19 -8.78 -31.06
N GLY A 342 -6.00 -9.81 -31.29
CA GLY A 342 -5.55 -11.05 -31.96
C GLY A 342 -4.96 -12.07 -30.99
N PRO A 343 -4.49 -13.23 -31.49
CA PRO A 343 -4.01 -14.32 -30.65
C PRO A 343 -2.63 -14.04 -30.04
N LEU A 344 -2.33 -14.71 -28.93
CA LEU A 344 -0.97 -14.79 -28.40
C LEU A 344 -0.06 -15.61 -29.35
N PRO A 345 1.25 -15.33 -29.38
CA PRO A 345 2.21 -16.17 -30.11
C PRO A 345 2.15 -17.63 -29.65
N ALA A 346 1.98 -18.57 -30.58
CA ALA A 346 1.80 -20.00 -30.25
C ALA A 346 3.01 -20.65 -29.55
N GLU A 347 4.21 -20.10 -29.72
CA GLU A 347 5.46 -20.61 -29.12
C GLU A 347 5.83 -19.90 -27.80
N LEU A 348 4.97 -19.00 -27.30
CA LEU A 348 5.24 -18.21 -26.11
C LEU A 348 5.47 -19.09 -24.88
N GLY A 349 6.61 -18.88 -24.19
CA GLY A 349 7.03 -19.66 -23.02
C GLY A 349 7.79 -20.95 -23.35
N LYS A 350 7.80 -21.39 -24.61
CA LYS A 350 8.59 -22.58 -25.04
C LYS A 350 10.08 -22.33 -25.01
N HIS A 351 10.49 -21.15 -25.47
CA HIS A 351 11.89 -20.80 -25.68
C HIS A 351 12.52 -20.06 -24.51
N SER A 352 11.74 -19.69 -23.51
CA SER A 352 12.20 -18.88 -22.37
C SER A 352 11.75 -19.41 -21.03
N GLU A 353 12.46 -19.01 -19.98
CA GLU A 353 12.09 -19.23 -18.59
C GLU A 353 10.99 -18.25 -18.14
N LEU A 354 9.91 -18.12 -18.93
CA LEU A 354 8.80 -17.21 -18.64
C LEU A 354 8.25 -17.46 -17.24
N GLY A 355 8.37 -16.45 -16.38
CA GLY A 355 7.94 -16.48 -14.98
C GLY A 355 6.64 -15.72 -14.76
N ASN A 356 6.56 -14.48 -15.25
CA ASN A 356 5.39 -13.62 -15.11
C ASN A 356 4.77 -13.29 -16.48
N PHE A 357 3.45 -13.41 -16.58
CA PHE A 357 2.71 -13.11 -17.80
C PHE A 357 1.43 -12.31 -17.53
N GLU A 358 1.48 -11.01 -17.83
CA GLU A 358 0.39 -10.06 -17.60
C GLU A 358 -0.04 -9.33 -18.88
N VAL A 359 -1.24 -9.65 -19.37
CA VAL A 359 -1.81 -9.06 -20.60
C VAL A 359 -3.27 -8.61 -20.43
N SER A 360 -3.73 -8.47 -19.19
CA SER A 360 -5.11 -8.12 -18.85
C SER A 360 -5.56 -6.77 -19.42
N ASN A 361 -6.88 -6.57 -19.53
CA ASN A 361 -7.48 -5.33 -20.06
C ASN A 361 -6.94 -4.98 -21.46
N ASN A 362 -7.11 -5.91 -22.40
CA ASN A 362 -6.81 -5.76 -23.82
C ASN A 362 -7.97 -6.37 -24.64
N ASN A 363 -7.82 -6.46 -25.96
CA ASN A 363 -8.75 -7.10 -26.89
C ASN A 363 -8.16 -8.40 -27.47
N LEU A 364 -7.29 -9.10 -26.74
CA LEU A 364 -6.65 -10.33 -27.19
C LEU A 364 -7.67 -11.46 -27.35
N SER A 365 -7.46 -12.34 -28.30
CA SER A 365 -8.39 -13.42 -28.66
C SER A 365 -7.65 -14.75 -28.87
N GLY A 366 -8.34 -15.78 -29.39
CA GLY A 366 -7.74 -17.10 -29.59
C GLY A 366 -7.58 -17.89 -28.29
N GLU A 367 -6.80 -18.97 -28.33
CA GLU A 367 -6.52 -19.82 -27.16
C GLU A 367 -5.26 -19.34 -26.42
N LEU A 368 -5.14 -19.68 -25.13
CA LEU A 368 -3.86 -19.55 -24.44
C LEU A 368 -2.90 -20.63 -24.96
N PRO A 369 -1.65 -20.29 -25.31
CA PRO A 369 -0.68 -21.30 -25.77
C PRO A 369 -0.42 -22.37 -24.71
N ASP A 370 -0.41 -23.64 -25.13
CA ASP A 370 -0.09 -24.77 -24.26
C ASP A 370 1.41 -24.86 -23.90
N THR A 371 2.21 -23.99 -24.50
CA THR A 371 3.64 -23.77 -24.31
C THR A 371 3.98 -22.76 -23.21
N LEU A 372 2.99 -22.03 -22.65
CA LEU A 372 3.22 -20.96 -21.66
C LEU A 372 4.10 -21.37 -20.48
N CYS A 373 3.91 -22.60 -19.97
CA CYS A 373 4.74 -23.17 -18.90
C CYS A 373 5.55 -24.39 -19.37
N PHE A 374 6.13 -24.33 -20.57
CA PHE A 374 7.01 -25.38 -21.08
C PHE A 374 8.23 -25.58 -20.16
N ASN A 375 8.87 -24.49 -19.73
CA ASN A 375 10.09 -24.52 -18.91
C ASN A 375 9.84 -24.61 -17.39
N LYS A 376 8.58 -24.76 -16.94
CA LYS A 376 8.24 -24.97 -15.51
C LYS A 376 8.69 -23.84 -14.58
N LYS A 377 8.68 -22.60 -15.09
CA LYS A 377 9.05 -21.38 -14.36
C LYS A 377 7.87 -20.41 -14.14
N LEU A 378 6.78 -20.59 -14.88
CA LEU A 378 5.63 -19.69 -14.84
C LEU A 378 5.00 -19.73 -13.45
N PHE A 379 4.94 -18.59 -12.78
CA PHE A 379 4.37 -18.46 -11.44
C PHE A 379 3.10 -17.61 -11.42
N ASP A 380 2.94 -16.66 -12.36
CA ASP A 380 1.76 -15.79 -12.43
C ASP A 380 1.16 -15.75 -13.85
N ILE A 381 -0.18 -15.83 -13.92
CA ILE A 381 -0.97 -15.80 -15.15
C ILE A 381 -2.10 -14.78 -14.98
N VAL A 382 -1.95 -13.60 -15.59
CA VAL A 382 -2.93 -12.50 -15.50
C VAL A 382 -3.44 -12.12 -16.89
N VAL A 383 -4.56 -12.71 -17.29
CA VAL A 383 -5.13 -12.62 -18.65
C VAL A 383 -6.57 -12.11 -18.68
N PHE A 384 -7.10 -11.68 -17.54
CA PHE A 384 -8.49 -11.23 -17.40
C PHE A 384 -8.86 -10.03 -18.27
N ASN A 385 -10.16 -9.81 -18.50
CA ASN A 385 -10.69 -8.72 -19.34
C ASN A 385 -10.08 -8.74 -20.76
N ASN A 386 -10.22 -9.87 -21.45
CA ASN A 386 -9.85 -10.07 -22.85
C ASN A 386 -10.97 -10.84 -23.57
N SER A 387 -10.70 -11.35 -24.76
CA SER A 387 -11.60 -12.22 -25.53
C SER A 387 -10.99 -13.63 -25.75
N PHE A 388 -10.15 -14.11 -24.83
CA PHE A 388 -9.60 -15.46 -24.91
C PHE A 388 -10.70 -16.51 -24.93
N SER A 389 -10.48 -17.58 -25.67
CA SER A 389 -11.46 -18.63 -25.98
C SER A 389 -10.78 -20.01 -25.97
N GLY A 390 -11.53 -21.07 -26.26
CA GLY A 390 -11.01 -22.44 -26.24
C GLY A 390 -10.79 -22.97 -24.82
N VAL A 391 -10.08 -24.09 -24.72
CA VAL A 391 -9.86 -24.78 -23.44
C VAL A 391 -8.65 -24.20 -22.73
N PHE A 392 -8.74 -24.02 -21.41
CA PHE A 392 -7.60 -23.61 -20.61
C PHE A 392 -6.52 -24.73 -20.60
N PRO A 393 -5.26 -24.46 -21.00
CA PRO A 393 -4.32 -25.53 -21.33
C PRO A 393 -4.06 -26.51 -20.18
N THR A 394 -4.26 -27.80 -20.43
CA THR A 394 -4.06 -28.87 -19.45
C THR A 394 -2.60 -29.03 -19.03
N ASN A 395 -1.64 -28.64 -19.89
CA ASN A 395 -0.21 -28.64 -19.61
C ASN A 395 0.19 -27.69 -18.46
N LEU A 396 -0.63 -26.65 -18.19
CA LEU A 396 -0.45 -25.79 -17.02
C LEU A 396 -0.68 -26.57 -15.72
N GLY A 397 -1.41 -27.68 -15.76
CA GLY A 397 -1.57 -28.62 -14.65
C GLY A 397 -0.28 -29.36 -14.23
N ASP A 398 0.82 -29.17 -14.96
CA ASP A 398 2.15 -29.67 -14.59
C ASP A 398 3.09 -28.53 -14.13
N CYS A 399 2.59 -27.31 -13.96
CA CYS A 399 3.35 -26.11 -13.61
C CYS A 399 3.20 -25.77 -12.11
N LYS A 400 3.82 -26.55 -11.23
CA LYS A 400 3.68 -26.41 -9.77
C LYS A 400 4.16 -25.06 -9.21
N THR A 401 4.91 -24.30 -10.01
CA THR A 401 5.37 -22.94 -9.70
C THR A 401 4.25 -21.91 -9.71
N ILE A 402 3.10 -22.21 -10.32
CA ILE A 402 1.97 -21.28 -10.40
C ILE A 402 1.43 -21.00 -8.99
N ASN A 403 1.52 -19.73 -8.59
CA ASN A 403 0.99 -19.23 -7.33
C ASN A 403 -0.26 -18.34 -7.50
N ASN A 404 -0.53 -17.86 -8.71
CA ASN A 404 -1.64 -16.95 -9.02
C ASN A 404 -2.23 -17.22 -10.42
N ILE A 405 -3.57 -17.31 -10.51
CA ILE A 405 -4.30 -17.42 -11.78
C ILE A 405 -5.46 -16.43 -11.80
N MET A 406 -5.41 -15.46 -12.72
CA MET A 406 -6.47 -14.49 -12.99
C MET A 406 -6.89 -14.53 -14.47
N ALA A 407 -7.94 -15.29 -14.76
CA ALA A 407 -8.45 -15.53 -16.12
C ALA A 407 -9.93 -15.14 -16.30
N TYR A 408 -10.51 -14.40 -15.34
CA TYR A 408 -11.90 -13.97 -15.36
C TYR A 408 -12.26 -13.03 -16.54
N ASN A 409 -13.55 -12.87 -16.84
CA ASN A 409 -14.05 -12.04 -17.94
C ASN A 409 -13.39 -12.38 -19.31
N ASN A 410 -13.54 -13.64 -19.72
CA ASN A 410 -13.09 -14.17 -21.02
C ASN A 410 -14.17 -15.15 -21.56
N HIS A 411 -13.84 -15.96 -22.57
CA HIS A 411 -14.71 -16.95 -23.19
C HIS A 411 -14.14 -18.38 -23.10
N PHE A 412 -13.39 -18.70 -22.04
CA PHE A 412 -12.83 -20.05 -21.86
C PHE A 412 -13.93 -21.10 -21.72
N VAL A 413 -13.72 -22.28 -22.30
CA VAL A 413 -14.66 -23.41 -22.30
C VAL A 413 -13.99 -24.69 -21.78
N GLY A 414 -14.78 -25.72 -21.52
CA GLY A 414 -14.28 -27.03 -21.12
C GLY A 414 -13.83 -27.10 -19.66
N ASP A 415 -13.32 -28.25 -19.26
CA ASP A 415 -12.98 -28.52 -17.87
C ASP A 415 -11.74 -27.74 -17.43
N PHE A 416 -11.83 -27.05 -16.29
CA PHE A 416 -10.64 -26.47 -15.67
C PHE A 416 -9.69 -27.58 -15.18
N PRO A 417 -8.37 -27.53 -15.47
CA PRO A 417 -7.48 -28.65 -15.21
C PRO A 417 -7.42 -29.08 -13.74
N LYS A 418 -7.90 -30.30 -13.45
CA LYS A 418 -8.07 -30.80 -12.07
C LYS A 418 -6.79 -30.77 -11.21
N LYS A 419 -5.61 -30.93 -11.83
CA LYS A 419 -4.31 -30.92 -11.13
C LYS A 419 -3.98 -29.55 -10.50
N ILE A 420 -4.52 -28.46 -11.02
CA ILE A 420 -4.23 -27.11 -10.53
C ILE A 420 -4.73 -26.92 -9.09
N TRP A 421 -5.87 -27.54 -8.74
CA TRP A 421 -6.43 -27.48 -7.38
C TRP A 421 -5.55 -28.11 -6.29
N SER A 422 -4.53 -28.89 -6.68
CA SER A 422 -3.57 -29.52 -5.76
C SER A 422 -2.19 -28.84 -5.75
N PHE A 423 -2.04 -27.65 -6.35
CA PHE A 423 -0.77 -26.93 -6.32
C PHE A 423 -0.50 -26.33 -4.94
N GLU A 424 0.71 -26.57 -4.41
CA GLU A 424 1.13 -26.18 -3.07
C GLU A 424 1.41 -24.68 -2.98
N LEU A 425 1.85 -24.03 -4.07
CA LEU A 425 2.10 -22.59 -4.12
C LEU A 425 0.87 -21.76 -4.53
N LEU A 426 -0.19 -22.40 -5.03
CA LEU A 426 -1.36 -21.68 -5.56
C LEU A 426 -2.17 -21.03 -4.45
N THR A 427 -2.33 -19.72 -4.52
CA THR A 427 -3.01 -18.92 -3.48
C THR A 427 -4.33 -18.31 -3.95
N ASN A 428 -4.44 -17.94 -5.22
CA ASN A 428 -5.61 -17.29 -5.82
C ASN A 428 -6.00 -17.95 -7.15
N VAL A 429 -7.29 -18.26 -7.30
CA VAL A 429 -7.90 -18.71 -8.56
C VAL A 429 -9.11 -17.83 -8.86
N MET A 430 -8.99 -16.92 -9.82
CA MET A 430 -10.05 -16.02 -10.26
C MET A 430 -10.39 -16.28 -11.73
N ILE A 431 -11.46 -17.05 -11.96
CA ILE A 431 -11.86 -17.58 -13.27
C ILE A 431 -13.34 -17.29 -13.59
N TYR A 432 -13.97 -16.40 -12.82
CA TYR A 432 -15.37 -16.02 -12.97
C TYR A 432 -15.70 -15.39 -14.34
N ASN A 433 -16.99 -15.34 -14.70
CA ASN A 433 -17.47 -14.82 -15.98
C ASN A 433 -16.76 -15.47 -17.18
N ASN A 434 -16.82 -16.80 -17.24
CA ASN A 434 -16.33 -17.62 -18.34
C ASN A 434 -17.38 -18.71 -18.64
N ASN A 435 -16.99 -19.74 -19.39
CA ASN A 435 -17.84 -20.87 -19.71
C ASN A 435 -17.20 -22.21 -19.33
N PHE A 436 -16.41 -22.20 -18.24
CA PHE A 436 -15.74 -23.38 -17.70
C PHE A 436 -16.74 -24.43 -17.23
N THR A 437 -16.42 -25.70 -17.48
CA THR A 437 -17.12 -26.88 -16.98
C THR A 437 -16.25 -27.66 -16.01
N GLY A 438 -16.72 -28.83 -15.57
CA GLY A 438 -15.96 -29.75 -14.73
C GLY A 438 -16.49 -29.78 -13.30
N THR A 439 -15.70 -30.39 -12.42
CA THR A 439 -16.02 -30.66 -11.02
C THR A 439 -14.83 -30.23 -10.16
N LEU A 440 -15.10 -29.70 -8.97
CA LEU A 440 -14.07 -29.49 -7.96
C LEU A 440 -13.69 -30.85 -7.32
N PRO A 441 -12.41 -31.09 -6.98
CA PRO A 441 -12.04 -32.23 -6.17
C PRO A 441 -12.60 -32.10 -4.74
N SER A 442 -12.75 -33.21 -4.04
CA SER A 442 -13.21 -33.20 -2.63
C SER A 442 -12.22 -32.51 -1.68
N GLU A 443 -10.94 -32.50 -2.06
CA GLU A 443 -9.84 -31.88 -1.32
C GLU A 443 -9.13 -30.87 -2.21
N ILE A 444 -9.02 -29.64 -1.72
CA ILE A 444 -8.32 -28.52 -2.35
C ILE A 444 -7.07 -28.22 -1.53
N SER A 445 -5.98 -27.86 -2.21
CA SER A 445 -4.69 -27.52 -1.60
C SER A 445 -4.85 -26.56 -0.42
N PHE A 446 -4.08 -26.79 0.65
CA PHE A 446 -4.15 -26.03 1.89
C PHE A 446 -3.70 -24.57 1.73
N ASN A 447 -3.01 -24.23 0.63
CA ASN A 447 -2.52 -22.87 0.40
C ASN A 447 -3.50 -22.00 -0.43
N ILE A 448 -4.49 -22.61 -1.10
CA ILE A 448 -5.49 -21.88 -1.88
C ILE A 448 -6.39 -21.10 -0.92
N SER A 449 -6.24 -19.78 -0.93
CA SER A 449 -6.94 -18.88 -0.02
C SER A 449 -8.19 -18.26 -0.63
N ARG A 450 -8.29 -18.23 -1.96
CA ARG A 450 -9.40 -17.59 -2.67
C ARG A 450 -9.73 -18.29 -3.98
N ILE A 451 -11.01 -18.62 -4.14
CA ILE A 451 -11.60 -19.15 -5.37
C ILE A 451 -12.78 -18.27 -5.77
N GLU A 452 -12.69 -17.65 -6.94
CA GLU A 452 -13.76 -16.89 -7.57
C GLU A 452 -14.06 -17.47 -8.94
N MET A 453 -15.23 -18.09 -9.05
CA MET A 453 -15.63 -18.88 -10.20
C MET A 453 -17.09 -18.66 -10.58
N GLU A 454 -17.69 -17.57 -10.11
CA GLU A 454 -19.06 -17.21 -10.43
C GLU A 454 -19.32 -17.08 -11.93
N ASN A 455 -20.58 -17.30 -12.33
CA ASN A 455 -21.03 -17.24 -13.72
C ASN A 455 -20.21 -18.16 -14.64
N ASN A 456 -20.20 -19.46 -14.33
CA ASN A 456 -19.61 -20.53 -15.13
C ASN A 456 -20.58 -21.72 -15.21
N ARG A 457 -20.11 -22.91 -15.60
CA ARG A 457 -20.89 -24.16 -15.70
C ARG A 457 -20.26 -25.29 -14.89
N PHE A 458 -19.59 -24.99 -13.78
CA PHE A 458 -19.07 -26.02 -12.88
C PHE A 458 -20.21 -26.81 -12.24
N SER A 459 -20.00 -28.10 -12.05
CA SER A 459 -21.01 -29.05 -11.59
C SER A 459 -20.45 -29.96 -10.49
N GLY A 460 -21.30 -30.87 -9.99
CA GLY A 460 -20.93 -31.83 -8.95
C GLY A 460 -21.00 -31.24 -7.55
N ALA A 461 -20.44 -31.97 -6.57
CA ALA A 461 -20.45 -31.58 -5.18
C ALA A 461 -19.38 -30.51 -4.86
N LEU A 462 -19.61 -29.79 -3.77
CA LEU A 462 -18.62 -28.86 -3.20
C LEU A 462 -17.47 -29.63 -2.52
N PRO A 463 -16.27 -29.04 -2.39
CA PRO A 463 -15.17 -29.65 -1.66
C PRO A 463 -15.52 -29.84 -0.18
N SER A 464 -15.11 -30.97 0.41
CA SER A 464 -15.24 -31.22 1.85
C SER A 464 -14.03 -30.76 2.64
N THR A 465 -12.87 -30.55 1.99
CA THR A 465 -11.63 -30.09 2.62
C THR A 465 -10.99 -28.98 1.79
N ALA A 466 -10.82 -27.80 2.40
CA ALA A 466 -10.10 -26.67 1.82
C ALA A 466 -9.60 -25.76 2.96
N VAL A 467 -8.60 -26.24 3.71
CA VAL A 467 -8.23 -25.67 5.02
C VAL A 467 -7.78 -24.22 4.93
N GLY A 468 -7.09 -23.82 3.86
CA GLY A 468 -6.64 -22.43 3.66
C GLY A 468 -7.69 -21.48 3.09
N LEU A 469 -8.83 -21.99 2.64
CA LEU A 469 -9.80 -21.23 1.86
C LEU A 469 -10.50 -20.19 2.73
N LYS A 470 -10.34 -18.91 2.37
CA LYS A 470 -10.98 -17.76 3.04
C LYS A 470 -12.16 -17.23 2.24
N SER A 471 -12.07 -17.18 0.91
CA SER A 471 -13.14 -16.67 0.04
C SER A 471 -13.52 -17.70 -1.00
N PHE A 472 -14.81 -18.06 -1.05
CA PHE A 472 -15.36 -18.94 -2.06
C PHE A 472 -16.63 -18.35 -2.69
N THR A 473 -16.49 -17.77 -3.90
CA THR A 473 -17.61 -17.26 -4.71
C THR A 473 -17.80 -18.14 -5.93
N ALA A 474 -18.96 -18.78 -6.02
CA ALA A 474 -19.30 -19.74 -7.05
C ALA A 474 -20.77 -19.62 -7.47
N GLU A 475 -21.35 -18.43 -7.34
CA GLU A 475 -22.73 -18.17 -7.75
C GLU A 475 -22.95 -18.37 -9.25
N ASN A 476 -24.19 -18.71 -9.62
CA ASN A 476 -24.62 -18.96 -11.00
C ASN A 476 -23.75 -20.03 -11.69
N ASN A 477 -23.63 -21.20 -11.06
CA ASN A 477 -23.02 -22.41 -11.59
C ASN A 477 -24.06 -23.56 -11.59
N GLN A 478 -23.60 -24.81 -11.70
CA GLN A 478 -24.43 -26.03 -11.70
C GLN A 478 -24.04 -26.97 -10.55
N PHE A 479 -23.48 -26.45 -9.46
CA PHE A 479 -23.16 -27.26 -8.27
C PHE A 479 -24.41 -27.92 -7.71
N SER A 480 -24.31 -29.18 -7.34
CA SER A 480 -25.42 -30.02 -6.89
C SER A 480 -25.00 -30.92 -5.72
N GLY A 481 -25.96 -31.68 -5.17
CA GLY A 481 -25.74 -32.43 -3.94
C GLY A 481 -25.97 -31.58 -2.70
N GLU A 482 -25.51 -32.05 -1.54
CA GLU A 482 -25.70 -31.38 -0.25
C GLU A 482 -24.48 -30.56 0.15
N LEU A 483 -24.65 -29.59 1.06
CA LEU A 483 -23.52 -28.97 1.76
C LEU A 483 -22.76 -30.05 2.56
N PRO A 484 -21.42 -29.99 2.69
CA PRO A 484 -20.66 -30.98 3.45
C PRO A 484 -21.18 -31.13 4.88
N ALA A 485 -21.50 -32.36 5.30
CA ALA A 485 -22.05 -32.64 6.62
C ALA A 485 -21.11 -32.19 7.75
N ASP A 486 -19.80 -32.23 7.52
CA ASP A 486 -18.77 -31.64 8.38
C ASP A 486 -18.10 -30.48 7.65
N MET A 487 -18.34 -29.26 8.12
CA MET A 487 -17.75 -28.03 7.56
C MET A 487 -16.49 -27.58 8.31
N SER A 488 -16.00 -28.35 9.30
CA SER A 488 -14.87 -27.91 10.14
C SER A 488 -13.56 -27.74 9.35
N ARG A 489 -13.43 -28.43 8.21
CA ARG A 489 -12.28 -28.34 7.29
C ARG A 489 -12.36 -27.15 6.33
N LEU A 490 -13.36 -26.29 6.51
CA LEU A 490 -13.56 -25.03 5.80
C LEU A 490 -13.59 -23.83 6.77
N ALA A 491 -13.16 -24.02 8.03
CA ALA A 491 -13.33 -23.07 9.12
C ALA A 491 -12.73 -21.67 8.89
N ASN A 492 -11.78 -21.56 7.96
CA ASN A 492 -11.15 -20.29 7.59
C ASN A 492 -11.98 -19.43 6.62
N LEU A 493 -13.10 -19.95 6.10
CA LEU A 493 -13.99 -19.19 5.22
C LEU A 493 -14.52 -17.94 5.94
N THR A 494 -14.34 -16.79 5.29
CA THR A 494 -14.93 -15.50 5.61
C THR A 494 -16.09 -15.18 4.65
N GLU A 495 -16.03 -15.62 3.39
CA GLU A 495 -17.08 -15.38 2.39
C GLU A 495 -17.46 -16.70 1.71
N LEU A 496 -18.75 -17.04 1.73
CA LEU A 496 -19.33 -18.19 1.02
C LEU A 496 -20.55 -17.76 0.20
N ASN A 497 -20.38 -17.63 -1.11
CA ASN A 497 -21.45 -17.30 -2.04
C ASN A 497 -21.67 -18.46 -3.03
N LEU A 498 -22.81 -19.12 -2.91
CA LEU A 498 -23.23 -20.26 -3.73
C LEU A 498 -24.58 -20.00 -4.39
N ALA A 499 -24.98 -18.73 -4.52
CA ALA A 499 -26.29 -18.36 -5.03
C ALA A 499 -26.54 -18.90 -6.45
N GLY A 500 -27.76 -19.29 -6.81
CA GLY A 500 -28.08 -19.69 -8.19
C GLY A 500 -27.41 -21.00 -8.62
N ASN A 501 -27.38 -22.00 -7.73
CA ASN A 501 -26.89 -23.36 -8.02
C ASN A 501 -28.05 -24.38 -7.87
N GLN A 502 -27.73 -25.68 -7.85
CA GLN A 502 -28.68 -26.78 -7.68
C GLN A 502 -28.45 -27.54 -6.35
N LEU A 503 -27.95 -26.83 -5.33
CA LEU A 503 -27.68 -27.42 -4.02
C LEU A 503 -28.98 -27.84 -3.34
N SER A 504 -28.95 -28.99 -2.68
CA SER A 504 -30.08 -29.67 -2.07
C SER A 504 -29.78 -30.08 -0.63
N GLY A 505 -30.68 -30.82 0.02
CA GLY A 505 -30.53 -31.22 1.43
C GLY A 505 -30.75 -30.05 2.39
N SER A 506 -30.31 -30.19 3.63
CA SER A 506 -30.48 -29.19 4.69
C SER A 506 -29.18 -28.44 5.00
N ILE A 507 -29.28 -27.24 5.57
CA ILE A 507 -28.10 -26.54 6.12
C ILE A 507 -27.62 -27.33 7.34
N PRO A 508 -26.39 -27.90 7.35
CA PRO A 508 -25.95 -28.77 8.43
C PRO A 508 -25.67 -27.96 9.71
N PRO A 509 -25.95 -28.48 10.92
CA PRO A 509 -25.60 -27.80 12.18
C PRO A 509 -24.10 -27.54 12.36
N SER A 510 -23.25 -28.24 11.61
CA SER A 510 -21.80 -28.03 11.56
C SER A 510 -21.41 -26.70 10.91
N ILE A 511 -22.33 -25.95 10.27
CA ILE A 511 -22.06 -24.62 9.72
C ILE A 511 -21.52 -23.64 10.78
N LYS A 512 -21.83 -23.86 12.07
CA LYS A 512 -21.24 -23.11 13.19
C LYS A 512 -19.72 -23.22 13.30
N SER A 513 -19.11 -24.23 12.67
CA SER A 513 -17.66 -24.42 12.65
C SER A 513 -16.95 -23.40 11.76
N LEU A 514 -17.69 -22.71 10.88
CA LEU A 514 -17.19 -21.60 10.07
C LEU A 514 -17.14 -20.33 10.92
N THR A 515 -16.28 -20.32 11.94
CA THR A 515 -16.23 -19.27 12.97
C THR A 515 -15.83 -17.91 12.42
N SER A 516 -15.08 -17.89 11.33
CA SER A 516 -14.67 -16.68 10.62
C SER A 516 -15.70 -16.23 9.58
N LEU A 517 -16.79 -17.00 9.38
CA LEU A 517 -17.70 -16.74 8.28
C LEU A 517 -18.48 -15.46 8.50
N THR A 518 -18.24 -14.59 7.54
CA THR A 518 -18.73 -13.26 7.47
C THR A 518 -19.46 -13.04 6.15
N SER A 519 -20.06 -14.03 5.49
CA SER A 519 -21.11 -13.83 4.46
C SER A 519 -21.53 -15.16 3.96
N LEU A 520 -22.85 -15.34 3.95
CA LEU A 520 -23.48 -16.57 3.55
C LEU A 520 -24.60 -16.22 2.58
N ASN A 521 -24.39 -16.57 1.32
CA ASN A 521 -25.40 -16.47 0.30
C ASN A 521 -25.63 -17.85 -0.32
N LEU A 522 -26.78 -18.43 -0.02
CA LEU A 522 -27.25 -19.71 -0.55
C LEU A 522 -28.53 -19.54 -1.37
N SER A 523 -28.86 -18.31 -1.76
CA SER A 523 -30.10 -18.00 -2.45
C SER A 523 -30.26 -18.72 -3.79
N ARG A 524 -31.48 -18.92 -4.27
CA ARG A 524 -31.77 -19.56 -5.57
C ARG A 524 -31.13 -20.94 -5.68
N ASN A 525 -31.43 -21.82 -4.74
CA ASN A 525 -31.02 -23.23 -4.71
C ASN A 525 -32.24 -24.12 -4.42
N GLN A 526 -32.02 -25.40 -4.12
CA GLN A 526 -33.04 -26.38 -3.74
C GLN A 526 -32.88 -26.81 -2.27
N ILE A 527 -32.33 -25.94 -1.42
CA ILE A 527 -32.07 -26.23 -0.01
C ILE A 527 -33.41 -26.35 0.72
N SER A 528 -33.52 -27.34 1.60
CA SER A 528 -34.73 -27.74 2.30
C SER A 528 -34.48 -27.93 3.80
N GLY A 529 -35.51 -28.31 4.55
CA GLY A 529 -35.41 -28.49 6.00
C GLY A 529 -35.47 -27.16 6.77
N GLU A 530 -35.18 -27.20 8.06
CA GLU A 530 -35.22 -26.03 8.94
C GLU A 530 -33.90 -25.24 8.89
N ILE A 531 -33.97 -23.94 9.19
CA ILE A 531 -32.78 -23.11 9.39
C ILE A 531 -32.18 -23.47 10.76
N PRO A 532 -30.94 -23.97 10.87
CA PRO A 532 -30.36 -24.34 12.16
C PRO A 532 -30.20 -23.13 13.08
N ALA A 533 -30.60 -23.26 14.35
CA ALA A 533 -30.37 -22.24 15.38
C ALA A 533 -28.90 -21.78 15.45
N ALA A 534 -27.96 -22.67 15.12
CA ALA A 534 -26.54 -22.40 14.96
C ALA A 534 -26.21 -21.17 14.10
N VAL A 535 -27.00 -20.87 13.06
CA VAL A 535 -26.81 -19.70 12.18
C VAL A 535 -26.96 -18.39 12.96
N GLY A 536 -27.85 -18.36 13.96
CA GLY A 536 -28.07 -17.21 14.84
C GLY A 536 -26.87 -16.83 15.72
N TRP A 537 -25.87 -17.71 15.84
CA TRP A 537 -24.67 -17.49 16.67
C TRP A 537 -23.42 -17.17 15.86
N MET A 538 -23.55 -17.03 14.54
CA MET A 538 -22.44 -16.72 13.65
C MET A 538 -22.24 -15.20 13.56
N GLY A 539 -21.01 -14.74 13.32
CA GLY A 539 -20.67 -13.32 13.11
C GLY A 539 -21.16 -12.77 11.75
N LEU A 540 -22.40 -13.10 11.35
CA LEU A 540 -22.95 -12.74 10.06
C LEU A 540 -23.64 -11.37 10.08
N TYR A 541 -23.34 -10.56 9.07
CA TYR A 541 -23.98 -9.30 8.69
C TYR A 541 -24.63 -9.32 7.27
N ILE A 542 -24.57 -10.44 6.53
CA ILE A 542 -25.10 -10.71 5.18
C ILE A 542 -25.51 -12.16 5.27
N LEU A 543 -26.81 -12.39 5.14
CA LEU A 543 -27.43 -13.70 5.10
C LEU A 543 -28.51 -13.68 4.03
N ASP A 544 -28.29 -14.40 2.94
CA ASP A 544 -29.29 -14.58 1.89
C ASP A 544 -29.59 -16.06 1.69
N LEU A 545 -30.78 -16.47 2.09
CA LEU A 545 -31.31 -17.82 1.94
C LEU A 545 -32.58 -17.82 1.07
N SER A 546 -32.84 -16.73 0.35
CA SER A 546 -34.05 -16.57 -0.45
C SER A 546 -34.14 -17.55 -1.62
N ASP A 547 -35.35 -17.83 -2.09
CA ASP A 547 -35.61 -18.70 -3.24
C ASP A 547 -35.03 -20.11 -3.03
N ASN A 548 -35.55 -20.79 -2.01
CA ASN A 548 -35.23 -22.16 -1.61
C ASN A 548 -36.51 -22.89 -1.15
N GLY A 549 -36.37 -24.11 -0.63
CA GLY A 549 -37.44 -24.90 -0.02
C GLY A 549 -37.36 -24.97 1.52
N LEU A 550 -36.84 -23.93 2.19
CA LEU A 550 -36.70 -23.92 3.65
C LEU A 550 -38.07 -23.92 4.34
N THR A 551 -38.17 -24.66 5.45
CA THR A 551 -39.39 -24.91 6.22
C THR A 551 -39.17 -24.61 7.70
N GLY A 552 -40.22 -24.70 8.51
CA GLY A 552 -40.15 -24.45 9.95
C GLY A 552 -40.06 -22.95 10.28
N ASP A 553 -39.81 -22.67 11.55
CA ASP A 553 -39.79 -21.30 12.07
C ASP A 553 -38.43 -20.63 11.85
N ILE A 554 -38.41 -19.31 11.79
CA ILE A 554 -37.15 -18.54 11.84
C ILE A 554 -36.63 -18.64 13.28
N PRO A 555 -35.42 -19.17 13.54
CA PRO A 555 -34.91 -19.36 14.89
C PRO A 555 -34.86 -18.05 15.67
N GLN A 556 -35.31 -18.06 16.92
CA GLN A 556 -35.25 -16.88 17.79
C GLN A 556 -33.80 -16.40 18.03
N ASP A 557 -32.81 -17.29 17.87
CA ASP A 557 -31.38 -16.97 17.90
C ASP A 557 -30.97 -15.95 16.83
N PHE A 558 -31.77 -15.73 15.77
CA PHE A 558 -31.52 -14.67 14.79
C PHE A 558 -31.59 -13.27 15.41
N SER A 559 -32.12 -13.12 16.63
CA SER A 559 -32.03 -11.87 17.39
C SER A 559 -30.61 -11.52 17.85
N ASN A 560 -29.66 -12.47 17.83
CA ASN A 560 -28.22 -12.20 18.03
C ASN A 560 -27.51 -11.77 16.72
N LEU A 561 -28.25 -11.85 15.62
CA LEU A 561 -28.09 -11.22 14.30
C LEU A 561 -27.71 -9.73 14.26
N HIS A 562 -26.52 -9.34 13.81
CA HIS A 562 -26.24 -7.95 13.40
C HIS A 562 -26.17 -7.85 11.86
N LEU A 563 -27.30 -8.03 11.19
CA LEU A 563 -27.41 -8.13 9.73
C LEU A 563 -27.56 -6.77 9.03
N ASN A 564 -26.62 -6.45 8.16
CA ASN A 564 -26.72 -5.40 7.14
C ASN A 564 -27.63 -5.82 5.99
N PHE A 565 -27.63 -7.10 5.65
CA PHE A 565 -28.53 -7.67 4.64
C PHE A 565 -29.10 -9.01 5.12
N LEU A 566 -30.42 -9.12 5.09
CA LEU A 566 -31.16 -10.35 5.34
C LEU A 566 -32.14 -10.55 4.19
N ASN A 567 -32.17 -11.74 3.61
CA ASN A 567 -33.23 -12.13 2.70
C ASN A 567 -33.58 -13.61 2.86
N LEU A 568 -34.83 -13.88 3.24
CA LEU A 568 -35.42 -15.22 3.41
C LEU A 568 -36.64 -15.41 2.50
N SER A 569 -36.85 -14.51 1.53
CA SER A 569 -38.05 -14.49 0.69
C SER A 569 -38.15 -15.76 -0.17
N SER A 570 -39.34 -16.13 -0.61
CA SER A 570 -39.60 -17.28 -1.49
C SER A 570 -39.10 -18.59 -0.88
N ASN A 571 -39.59 -18.91 0.32
CA ASN A 571 -39.41 -20.18 1.01
C ASN A 571 -40.78 -20.68 1.52
N GLN A 572 -40.79 -21.73 2.35
CA GLN A 572 -41.97 -22.30 3.00
C GLN A 572 -41.91 -22.11 4.53
N LEU A 573 -41.30 -21.01 5.00
CA LEU A 573 -41.15 -20.71 6.42
C LEU A 573 -42.51 -20.45 7.08
N SER A 574 -42.60 -20.78 8.36
CA SER A 574 -43.78 -20.65 9.21
C SER A 574 -43.50 -19.90 10.51
N GLY A 575 -44.55 -19.66 11.29
CA GLY A 575 -44.42 -19.09 12.63
C GLY A 575 -44.28 -17.58 12.64
N GLU A 576 -43.95 -17.03 13.80
CA GLU A 576 -43.76 -15.60 13.99
C GLU A 576 -42.32 -15.18 13.64
N VAL A 577 -42.16 -14.12 12.85
CA VAL A 577 -40.85 -13.49 12.61
C VAL A 577 -40.28 -12.98 13.93
N PRO A 578 -39.01 -13.22 14.32
CA PRO A 578 -38.44 -12.69 15.55
C PRO A 578 -38.60 -11.17 15.67
N GLU A 579 -38.96 -10.66 16.86
CA GLU A 579 -39.35 -9.26 17.08
C GLU A 579 -38.29 -8.26 16.60
N THR A 580 -37.00 -8.57 16.77
CA THR A 580 -35.88 -7.73 16.31
C THR A 580 -35.83 -7.56 14.78
N LEU A 581 -36.38 -8.52 14.04
CA LEU A 581 -36.47 -8.49 12.59
C LEU A 581 -37.79 -7.88 12.09
N GLN A 582 -38.79 -7.67 12.96
CA GLN A 582 -40.11 -7.11 12.62
C GLN A 582 -40.10 -5.59 12.34
N ASN A 583 -39.14 -5.11 11.54
CA ASN A 583 -38.99 -3.70 11.19
C ASN A 583 -39.00 -3.46 9.65
N GLY A 584 -39.22 -2.20 9.24
CA GLY A 584 -39.35 -1.85 7.82
C GLY A 584 -38.10 -2.08 6.96
N ALA A 585 -36.91 -2.25 7.55
CA ALA A 585 -35.69 -2.53 6.78
C ALA A 585 -35.72 -3.94 6.16
N TYR A 586 -36.46 -4.88 6.75
CA TYR A 586 -36.58 -6.26 6.31
C TYR A 586 -37.95 -6.60 5.70
N ASP A 587 -38.78 -5.60 5.36
CA ASP A 587 -40.15 -5.82 4.83
C ASP A 587 -40.17 -6.76 3.61
N ARG A 588 -39.15 -6.64 2.74
CA ARG A 588 -39.03 -7.50 1.55
C ARG A 588 -38.39 -8.86 1.83
N SER A 589 -37.73 -9.02 2.98
CA SER A 589 -36.94 -10.20 3.33
C SER A 589 -37.79 -11.45 3.61
N PHE A 590 -39.10 -11.31 3.79
CA PHE A 590 -40.01 -12.42 4.17
C PHE A 590 -41.06 -12.75 3.10
N LEU A 591 -41.08 -12.00 1.99
CA LEU A 591 -42.07 -12.16 0.92
C LEU A 591 -42.10 -13.60 0.40
N GLY A 592 -43.27 -14.11 0.00
CA GLY A 592 -43.40 -15.46 -0.55
C GLY A 592 -43.43 -16.62 0.47
N ASN A 593 -43.36 -16.34 1.77
CA ASN A 593 -43.55 -17.33 2.84
C ASN A 593 -44.96 -17.24 3.43
N HIS A 594 -45.89 -18.06 2.95
CA HIS A 594 -47.30 -17.97 3.34
C HIS A 594 -47.60 -18.38 4.79
N GLY A 595 -46.69 -19.11 5.43
CA GLY A 595 -46.82 -19.55 6.83
C GLY A 595 -46.32 -18.53 7.86
N LEU A 596 -45.60 -17.49 7.44
CA LEU A 596 -45.06 -16.47 8.33
C LEU A 596 -46.14 -15.48 8.77
N CYS A 597 -46.05 -15.03 10.01
CA CYS A 597 -46.86 -13.96 10.56
C CYS A 597 -46.00 -12.97 11.38
N ALA A 598 -46.53 -11.78 11.63
CA ALA A 598 -45.90 -10.76 12.46
C ALA A 598 -46.89 -10.21 13.50
N THR A 599 -46.38 -9.50 14.50
CA THR A 599 -47.20 -8.80 15.49
C THR A 599 -47.99 -7.67 14.82
N VAL A 600 -49.24 -7.44 15.25
CA VAL A 600 -50.11 -6.39 14.70
C VAL A 600 -49.43 -5.01 14.84
N ASN A 601 -49.48 -4.19 13.79
CA ASN A 601 -48.88 -2.84 13.67
C ASN A 601 -47.40 -2.75 13.28
N THR A 602 -46.80 -3.82 12.80
CA THR A 602 -45.52 -3.72 12.09
C THR A 602 -45.77 -3.24 10.66
N ASN A 603 -44.95 -2.32 10.12
CA ASN A 603 -44.97 -1.90 8.71
C ASN A 603 -44.47 -3.02 7.76
N MET A 604 -44.87 -4.26 8.03
CA MET A 604 -44.50 -5.46 7.28
C MET A 604 -45.69 -5.98 6.50
N ASN A 605 -45.42 -6.48 5.30
CA ASN A 605 -46.38 -7.18 4.46
C ASN A 605 -46.57 -8.65 4.88
N LEU A 606 -46.92 -8.91 6.15
CA LEU A 606 -47.20 -10.24 6.70
C LEU A 606 -48.55 -10.29 7.43
N PRO A 607 -49.26 -11.44 7.45
CA PRO A 607 -50.49 -11.59 8.21
C PRO A 607 -50.22 -11.49 9.73
N ALA A 608 -51.22 -11.04 10.48
CA ALA A 608 -51.14 -11.00 11.94
C ALA A 608 -51.22 -12.40 12.56
N CYS A 609 -50.37 -12.70 13.55
CA CYS A 609 -50.40 -13.97 14.26
C CYS A 609 -51.70 -14.13 15.10
N PRO A 610 -52.36 -15.31 15.10
CA PRO A 610 -53.61 -15.50 15.84
C PRO A 610 -53.40 -15.65 17.36
N HIS A 611 -53.78 -14.65 18.17
CA HIS A 611 -53.86 -14.74 19.65
C HIS A 611 -55.21 -15.31 20.15
N GLN A 612 -55.17 -16.18 21.17
CA GLN A 612 -56.34 -16.81 21.83
C GLN A 612 -57.25 -15.78 22.54
N SER A 613 -58.53 -15.66 22.15
CA SER A 613 -59.64 -15.25 23.03
C SER A 613 -61.03 -15.42 22.35
N HIS A 614 -61.97 -15.98 23.11
CA HIS A 614 -63.32 -16.47 22.81
C HIS A 614 -64.30 -15.63 21.93
N ASN A 615 -64.97 -16.37 21.04
CA ASN A 615 -66.40 -16.35 20.62
C ASN A 615 -66.99 -15.29 19.63
N LYS A 616 -67.31 -15.85 18.45
CA LYS A 616 -68.49 -15.68 17.55
C LYS A 616 -68.64 -14.34 16.80
N SER A 617 -68.31 -14.31 15.49
CA SER A 617 -69.19 -14.59 14.32
C SER A 617 -70.13 -13.39 14.02
N SER A 618 -70.22 -12.79 12.83
CA SER A 618 -70.02 -13.26 11.46
C SER A 618 -69.69 -12.08 10.50
N THR A 619 -68.70 -12.28 9.63
CA THR A 619 -68.72 -11.99 8.17
C THR A 619 -69.75 -10.98 7.62
N ASN A 620 -69.30 -9.89 7.00
CA ASN A 620 -68.96 -9.88 5.56
C ASN A 620 -68.62 -8.49 5.02
N LEU A 621 -67.53 -8.50 4.23
CA LEU A 621 -67.19 -7.66 3.08
C LEU A 621 -67.28 -6.14 3.22
N ILE A 622 -66.14 -5.47 3.41
CA ILE A 622 -65.15 -5.10 2.38
C ILE A 622 -65.65 -3.90 1.55
N ILE A 623 -64.73 -2.94 1.44
CA ILE A 623 -64.69 -1.74 0.59
C ILE A 623 -65.31 -0.49 1.24
N VAL A 624 -64.63 -0.07 2.31
CA VAL A 624 -64.61 1.25 2.97
C VAL A 624 -63.52 2.03 2.20
N PHE A 625 -63.83 2.89 1.21
CA PHE A 625 -64.46 4.20 1.38
C PHE A 625 -63.96 4.80 2.69
N SER A 626 -63.13 5.82 2.73
CA SER A 626 -63.46 7.13 2.21
C SER A 626 -62.40 8.03 2.84
N VAL A 627 -61.63 8.79 2.07
CA VAL A 627 -62.15 10.03 1.48
C VAL A 627 -62.69 10.92 2.59
N LEU A 628 -62.05 12.09 2.72
CA LEU A 628 -62.64 13.26 3.35
C LEU A 628 -62.90 13.14 4.86
N THR A 629 -61.86 13.46 5.61
CA THR A 629 -62.03 14.25 6.83
C THR A 629 -61.24 15.55 6.66
N GLY A 630 -61.41 16.31 5.58
CA GLY A 630 -62.61 17.16 5.43
C GLY A 630 -62.59 18.41 6.32
N VAL A 631 -61.79 18.44 7.40
CA VAL A 631 -61.86 19.53 8.40
C VAL A 631 -60.48 20.04 8.85
N VAL A 632 -59.38 19.28 8.63
CA VAL A 632 -57.99 19.82 8.72
C VAL A 632 -57.73 20.86 7.61
N PHE A 633 -58.55 20.80 6.55
CA PHE A 633 -58.53 21.63 5.33
C PHE A 633 -58.75 23.13 5.56
N ILE A 634 -59.25 23.58 6.71
CA ILE A 634 -59.51 25.02 6.95
C ILE A 634 -58.26 25.77 7.49
N GLY A 635 -57.32 25.09 8.16
CA GLY A 635 -56.08 25.72 8.66
C GLY A 635 -54.92 25.70 7.64
N ALA A 636 -54.83 24.64 6.84
CA ALA A 636 -53.76 24.44 5.85
C ALA A 636 -53.81 25.44 4.67
N VAL A 637 -54.99 25.99 4.35
CA VAL A 637 -55.19 26.96 3.26
C VAL A 637 -54.54 28.33 3.55
N ALA A 638 -54.41 28.74 4.82
CA ALA A 638 -53.78 30.03 5.16
C ALA A 638 -52.24 30.00 5.05
N ILE A 639 -51.61 28.87 5.36
CA ILE A 639 -50.15 28.70 5.39
C ILE A 639 -49.59 28.49 3.97
N TRP A 640 -50.30 27.73 3.13
CA TRP A 640 -49.93 27.50 1.73
C TRP A 640 -49.94 28.81 0.90
N LEU A 641 -50.80 29.78 1.24
CA LEU A 641 -50.86 31.11 0.60
C LEU A 641 -49.67 32.05 0.93
N LEU A 642 -48.91 31.80 2.00
CA LEU A 642 -47.71 32.60 2.34
C LEU A 642 -46.42 32.01 1.75
N ILE A 643 -46.32 30.68 1.68
CA ILE A 643 -45.10 29.98 1.21
C ILE A 643 -44.88 30.19 -0.29
N ILE A 644 -45.94 30.13 -1.11
CA ILE A 644 -45.88 30.37 -2.57
C ILE A 644 -45.41 31.81 -2.90
N ARG A 645 -45.61 32.78 -2.00
CA ARG A 645 -45.15 34.17 -2.20
C ARG A 645 -43.69 34.42 -1.82
N HIS A 646 -43.05 33.57 -1.01
CA HIS A 646 -41.66 33.76 -0.59
C HIS A 646 -40.65 33.04 -1.51
N GLN A 647 -41.02 31.89 -2.08
CA GLN A 647 -40.15 31.13 -2.99
C GLN A 647 -39.86 31.85 -4.33
N LYS A 648 -40.68 32.83 -4.72
CA LYS A 648 -40.46 33.65 -5.93
C LYS A 648 -39.29 34.66 -5.81
N ARG A 649 -38.51 34.63 -4.72
CA ARG A 649 -37.44 35.62 -4.43
C ARG A 649 -36.04 35.02 -4.14
N GLN A 650 -35.87 33.70 -4.12
CA GLN A 650 -34.60 33.01 -3.78
C GLN A 650 -33.83 32.42 -4.98
N GLN A 651 -34.27 32.71 -6.20
CA GLN A 651 -33.93 31.97 -7.41
C GLN A 651 -32.46 32.09 -7.93
N ASP A 652 -31.57 32.83 -7.25
CA ASP A 652 -30.12 32.96 -7.60
C ASP A 652 -29.14 32.34 -6.58
N LEU A 653 -29.58 31.97 -5.38
CA LEU A 653 -28.77 31.21 -4.40
C LEU A 653 -29.08 29.71 -4.46
N ALA A 654 -29.97 29.31 -5.38
CA ALA A 654 -30.54 27.99 -5.44
C ALA A 654 -29.57 26.88 -5.90
N GLY A 655 -28.31 27.22 -6.23
CA GLY A 655 -27.32 26.27 -6.75
C GLY A 655 -26.41 25.62 -5.69
N TRP A 656 -26.26 26.20 -4.49
CA TRP A 656 -25.42 25.63 -3.43
C TRP A 656 -26.27 24.95 -2.36
N LYS A 657 -25.85 23.77 -1.93
CA LYS A 657 -26.49 22.99 -0.87
C LYS A 657 -25.45 22.65 0.18
N MET A 658 -25.61 23.26 1.36
CA MET A 658 -24.88 22.88 2.56
C MET A 658 -25.62 21.77 3.31
N THR A 659 -24.92 20.68 3.64
CA THR A 659 -25.45 19.57 4.44
C THR A 659 -24.65 19.47 5.74
N PRO A 660 -25.22 19.86 6.90
CA PRO A 660 -24.54 19.78 8.19
C PRO A 660 -24.55 18.34 8.74
N PHE A 661 -23.44 17.90 9.35
CA PHE A 661 -23.33 16.62 10.07
C PHE A 661 -23.12 16.81 11.58
N ARG A 662 -22.78 18.03 11.99
CA ARG A 662 -22.71 18.49 13.38
C ARG A 662 -23.55 19.77 13.52
N THR A 663 -23.80 20.20 14.76
CA THR A 663 -24.42 21.50 15.00
C THR A 663 -23.47 22.60 14.55
N LEU A 664 -23.91 23.42 13.59
CA LEU A 664 -23.10 24.51 13.04
C LEU A 664 -23.62 25.86 13.52
N HIS A 665 -22.69 26.77 13.78
CA HIS A 665 -22.97 28.16 14.09
C HIS A 665 -22.62 29.09 12.93
N PHE A 666 -22.52 28.56 11.71
CA PHE A 666 -22.16 29.28 10.49
C PHE A 666 -22.94 28.81 9.27
N SER A 667 -22.95 29.64 8.24
CA SER A 667 -23.64 29.43 6.96
C SER A 667 -22.67 29.10 5.83
N GLU A 668 -23.19 28.67 4.69
CA GLU A 668 -22.40 28.42 3.48
C GLU A 668 -21.64 29.67 3.01
N CYS A 669 -22.19 30.87 3.25
CA CYS A 669 -21.54 32.14 2.92
C CYS A 669 -20.27 32.39 3.73
N ASP A 670 -20.23 31.96 4.99
CA ASP A 670 -19.07 32.14 5.87
C ASP A 670 -17.88 31.30 5.41
N VAL A 671 -18.16 30.13 4.82
CA VAL A 671 -17.14 29.25 4.23
C VAL A 671 -16.72 29.75 2.85
N LEU A 672 -17.68 29.91 1.94
CA LEU A 672 -17.42 30.26 0.53
C LEU A 672 -16.75 31.63 0.40
N GLY A 673 -17.08 32.58 1.28
CA GLY A 673 -16.49 33.91 1.32
C GLY A 673 -15.01 33.96 1.73
N ASN A 674 -14.47 32.89 2.31
CA ASN A 674 -13.10 32.84 2.86
C ASN A 674 -12.17 31.84 2.13
N LEU A 675 -12.57 31.29 0.99
CA LEU A 675 -11.75 30.39 0.16
C LEU A 675 -10.69 31.14 -0.66
N HIS A 676 -9.81 31.86 0.03
CA HIS A 676 -8.68 32.59 -0.57
C HIS A 676 -7.40 31.73 -0.56
N GLU A 677 -6.53 31.92 -1.55
CA GLU A 677 -5.26 31.17 -1.66
C GLU A 677 -4.32 31.37 -0.45
N GLU A 678 -4.38 32.52 0.21
CA GLU A 678 -3.62 32.80 1.44
C GLU A 678 -4.00 31.90 2.62
N ASN A 679 -5.19 31.29 2.58
CA ASN A 679 -5.69 30.40 3.61
C ASN A 679 -5.29 28.93 3.34
N VAL A 680 -4.59 28.60 2.25
CA VAL A 680 -4.23 27.20 1.92
C VAL A 680 -3.17 26.68 2.89
N ILE A 681 -3.48 25.57 3.56
CA ILE A 681 -2.58 24.86 4.50
C ILE A 681 -2.05 23.53 3.93
N GLY A 682 -2.63 23.04 2.84
CA GLY A 682 -2.21 21.82 2.18
C GLY A 682 -2.75 21.73 0.76
N SER A 683 -1.98 21.16 -0.16
CA SER A 683 -2.41 20.87 -1.52
C SER A 683 -1.88 19.50 -1.94
N GLY A 684 -2.76 18.64 -2.45
CA GLY A 684 -2.41 17.28 -2.86
C GLY A 684 -3.29 16.78 -4.00
N GLY A 685 -3.19 15.48 -4.29
CA GLY A 685 -3.93 14.84 -5.39
C GLY A 685 -5.46 14.87 -5.24
N SER A 686 -5.97 15.04 -4.02
CA SER A 686 -7.41 15.11 -3.72
C SER A 686 -7.97 16.54 -3.75
N GLY A 687 -7.14 17.58 -3.61
CA GLY A 687 -7.63 18.95 -3.55
C GLY A 687 -6.69 19.94 -2.88
N LYS A 688 -7.24 21.10 -2.50
CA LYS A 688 -6.63 22.09 -1.61
C LYS A 688 -7.37 22.12 -0.28
N VAL A 689 -6.65 22.23 0.82
CA VAL A 689 -7.22 22.41 2.16
C VAL A 689 -6.95 23.83 2.62
N TYR A 690 -8.00 24.53 3.03
CA TYR A 690 -7.97 25.91 3.50
C TYR A 690 -8.22 25.96 5.00
N ARG A 691 -7.43 26.72 5.74
CA ARG A 691 -7.73 27.10 7.14
C ARG A 691 -8.62 28.33 7.13
N ILE A 692 -9.88 28.16 7.47
CA ILE A 692 -10.85 29.26 7.49
C ILE A 692 -11.20 29.59 8.93
N ASN A 693 -11.10 30.88 9.28
CA ASN A 693 -11.63 31.37 10.54
C ASN A 693 -13.08 31.84 10.32
N ILE A 694 -14.03 31.07 10.84
CA ILE A 694 -15.45 31.31 10.74
C ILE A 694 -15.89 32.12 11.95
N GLY A 695 -16.44 33.30 11.68
CA GLY A 695 -16.72 34.31 12.69
C GLY A 695 -16.01 35.59 12.30
N GLY A 696 -16.78 36.55 11.79
CA GLY A 696 -16.28 37.89 11.50
C GLY A 696 -15.61 38.48 12.74
N LYS A 697 -14.55 39.27 12.52
CA LYS A 697 -13.75 39.97 13.54
C LYS A 697 -14.62 40.44 14.72
N GLY A 698 -14.68 39.66 15.82
CA GLY A 698 -15.44 40.00 17.02
C GLY A 698 -16.27 38.89 17.68
N SER A 699 -16.40 37.70 17.08
CA SER A 699 -16.94 36.49 17.74
C SER A 699 -15.84 35.46 17.96
N ASP A 700 -15.96 34.60 18.98
CA ASP A 700 -15.02 33.52 19.28
C ASP A 700 -14.92 32.60 18.06
N GLY A 701 -13.97 32.92 17.18
CA GLY A 701 -13.92 32.43 15.82
C GLY A 701 -13.60 30.95 15.81
N MET A 702 -14.44 30.17 15.14
CA MET A 702 -14.18 28.75 14.94
C MET A 702 -13.23 28.59 13.77
N VAL A 703 -12.09 27.96 13.99
CA VAL A 703 -11.17 27.62 12.89
C VAL A 703 -11.58 26.25 12.33
N VAL A 704 -11.81 26.19 11.02
CA VAL A 704 -12.15 24.96 10.31
C VAL A 704 -11.14 24.68 9.20
N ALA A 705 -10.98 23.41 8.85
CA ALA A 705 -10.24 23.00 7.66
C ALA A 705 -11.21 22.68 6.52
N VAL A 706 -11.15 23.43 5.41
CA VAL A 706 -12.03 23.24 4.26
C VAL A 706 -11.26 22.58 3.12
N LYS A 707 -11.57 21.33 2.81
CA LYS A 707 -11.01 20.59 1.68
C LYS A 707 -11.87 20.84 0.44
N ARG A 708 -11.31 21.54 -0.55
CA ARG A 708 -11.88 21.72 -1.89
C ARG A 708 -11.33 20.67 -2.83
N LEU A 709 -12.20 19.81 -3.35
CA LEU A 709 -11.80 18.72 -4.24
C LEU A 709 -11.57 19.20 -5.67
N TRP A 710 -10.60 18.62 -6.38
CA TRP A 710 -10.32 18.98 -7.77
C TRP A 710 -11.44 18.50 -8.72
N ARG A 711 -11.97 19.40 -9.57
CA ARG A 711 -12.67 19.05 -10.82
C ARG A 711 -11.78 19.44 -11.99
N THR A 712 -11.09 18.48 -12.60
CA THR A 712 -10.42 18.70 -13.88
C THR A 712 -11.38 18.33 -15.00
N ALA A 713 -11.83 19.32 -15.78
CA ALA A 713 -12.73 19.20 -16.94
C ALA A 713 -12.19 18.31 -18.10
N ALA A 714 -11.16 17.51 -17.87
CA ALA A 714 -10.47 16.72 -18.90
C ALA A 714 -10.12 15.27 -18.49
N LYS A 715 -10.36 14.81 -17.24
CA LYS A 715 -10.06 13.43 -16.82
C LYS A 715 -11.00 12.95 -15.71
N SER A 716 -11.90 12.03 -16.08
CA SER A 716 -12.79 11.20 -15.24
C SER A 716 -13.51 11.90 -14.07
N ASP A 717 -14.71 12.42 -14.33
CA ASP A 717 -15.67 12.92 -13.31
C ASP A 717 -15.92 11.93 -12.16
N ALA A 718 -15.66 10.64 -12.37
CA ALA A 718 -15.97 9.60 -11.40
C ALA A 718 -15.04 9.50 -10.18
N LYS A 719 -13.78 10.01 -10.22
CA LYS A 719 -12.83 9.77 -9.10
C LYS A 719 -13.06 10.73 -7.92
N SER A 720 -13.07 12.03 -8.16
CA SER A 720 -13.27 13.03 -7.09
C SER A 720 -14.68 12.97 -6.51
N ASP A 721 -15.68 12.62 -7.33
CA ASP A 721 -17.04 12.38 -6.84
C ASP A 721 -17.11 11.17 -5.91
N LYS A 722 -16.42 10.07 -6.23
CA LYS A 722 -16.34 8.90 -5.33
C LYS A 722 -15.61 9.19 -4.02
N GLU A 723 -14.55 10.01 -4.05
CA GLU A 723 -13.82 10.42 -2.84
C GLU A 723 -14.71 11.30 -1.94
N PHE A 724 -15.40 12.29 -2.53
CA PHE A 724 -16.38 13.11 -1.81
C PHE A 724 -17.48 12.27 -1.18
N ASP A 725 -18.12 11.40 -1.99
CA ASP A 725 -19.26 10.60 -1.55
C ASP A 725 -18.84 9.56 -0.48
N ALA A 726 -17.59 9.11 -0.49
CA ALA A 726 -17.04 8.25 0.57
C ALA A 726 -16.80 9.01 1.87
N GLU A 727 -16.11 10.16 1.84
CA GLU A 727 -15.88 11.00 3.01
C GLU A 727 -17.19 11.44 3.67
N VAL A 728 -18.16 11.92 2.87
CA VAL A 728 -19.48 12.34 3.37
C VAL A 728 -20.24 11.18 4.01
N ARG A 729 -20.29 10.02 3.34
CA ARG A 729 -21.05 8.87 3.84
C ARG A 729 -20.46 8.33 5.15
N ILE A 730 -19.14 8.24 5.25
CA ILE A 730 -18.48 7.64 6.41
C ILE A 730 -18.40 8.63 7.58
N LEU A 731 -17.83 9.82 7.37
CA LEU A 731 -17.64 10.79 8.46
C LEU A 731 -18.93 11.52 8.83
N GLY A 732 -19.95 11.50 7.97
CA GLY A 732 -21.29 11.94 8.33
C GLY A 732 -21.99 11.05 9.36
N GLU A 733 -21.63 9.76 9.42
CA GLU A 733 -22.24 8.77 10.31
C GLU A 733 -21.35 8.42 11.52
N VAL A 734 -20.02 8.54 11.38
CA VAL A 734 -19.05 8.21 12.42
C VAL A 734 -18.77 9.40 13.35
N SER A 735 -18.68 9.13 14.65
CA SER A 735 -18.16 10.08 15.65
C SER A 735 -17.33 9.32 16.69
N HIS A 736 -16.04 9.63 16.78
CA HIS A 736 -15.13 9.00 17.74
C HIS A 736 -13.98 9.96 18.08
N ILE A 737 -13.51 9.96 19.33
CA ILE A 737 -12.49 10.92 19.81
C ILE A 737 -11.17 10.86 19.04
N ASN A 738 -10.85 9.71 18.41
CA ASN A 738 -9.65 9.51 17.59
C ASN A 738 -9.93 9.47 16.08
N ILE A 739 -11.06 10.03 15.61
CA ILE A 739 -11.40 10.19 14.19
C ILE A 739 -11.78 11.66 13.94
N ILE A 740 -11.31 12.24 12.84
CA ILE A 740 -11.57 13.65 12.52
C ILE A 740 -13.07 13.91 12.30
N ASP A 741 -13.61 14.98 12.89
CA ASP A 741 -15.00 15.37 12.70
C ASP A 741 -15.21 16.10 11.36
N LEU A 742 -16.11 15.57 10.53
CA LEU A 742 -16.70 16.30 9.40
C LEU A 742 -17.87 17.15 9.92
N LEU A 743 -17.72 18.47 9.87
CA LEU A 743 -18.73 19.41 10.34
C LEU A 743 -19.88 19.54 9.33
N CYS A 744 -19.55 19.72 8.06
CA CYS A 744 -20.51 19.81 6.97
C CYS A 744 -19.88 19.57 5.59
N CYS A 745 -20.71 19.31 4.58
CA CYS A 745 -20.31 19.42 3.18
C CYS A 745 -21.09 20.52 2.46
N ILE A 746 -20.47 21.16 1.48
CA ILE A 746 -21.08 22.21 0.65
C ILE A 746 -20.91 21.77 -0.80
N SER A 747 -22.02 21.52 -1.50
CA SER A 747 -22.04 21.11 -2.90
C SER A 747 -22.72 22.17 -3.76
N GLY A 748 -22.04 22.66 -4.79
CA GLY A 748 -22.63 23.42 -5.89
C GLY A 748 -22.60 22.61 -7.18
N ASP A 749 -23.14 23.18 -8.27
CA ASP A 749 -23.16 22.54 -9.59
C ASP A 749 -21.77 22.04 -10.02
N ASP A 750 -20.72 22.81 -9.69
CA ASP A 750 -19.35 22.60 -10.15
C ASP A 750 -18.28 22.41 -9.06
N THR A 751 -18.64 22.38 -7.78
CA THR A 751 -17.64 22.31 -6.70
C THR A 751 -18.20 21.61 -5.48
N LYS A 752 -17.36 20.78 -4.88
CA LYS A 752 -17.66 20.02 -3.67
C LYS A 752 -16.62 20.37 -2.60
N LEU A 753 -17.09 20.76 -1.42
CA LEU A 753 -16.28 21.16 -0.29
C LEU A 753 -16.62 20.30 0.93
N LEU A 754 -15.60 19.91 1.68
CA LEU A 754 -15.72 19.21 2.96
C LEU A 754 -15.11 20.09 4.05
N VAL A 755 -15.87 20.33 5.12
CA VAL A 755 -15.48 21.22 6.20
C VAL A 755 -15.26 20.38 7.46
N TYR A 756 -14.03 20.35 7.94
CA TYR A 756 -13.55 19.57 9.09
C TYR A 756 -13.26 20.48 10.30
N GLU A 757 -13.20 19.88 11.49
CA GLU A 757 -12.47 20.50 12.59
C GLU A 757 -10.99 20.75 12.20
N TYR A 758 -10.37 21.78 12.78
CA TYR A 758 -8.97 22.11 12.53
C TYR A 758 -8.08 21.47 13.60
N MET A 759 -6.94 20.88 13.18
CA MET A 759 -5.98 20.20 14.06
C MET A 759 -4.68 21.01 14.15
N GLU A 760 -4.41 21.65 15.28
CA GLU A 760 -3.40 22.70 15.41
C GLU A 760 -1.95 22.20 15.30
N ASN A 761 -1.65 20.99 15.80
CA ASN A 761 -0.30 20.43 15.70
C ASN A 761 -0.06 19.74 14.35
N GLY A 762 -1.01 19.81 13.41
CA GLY A 762 -0.86 19.28 12.07
C GLY A 762 -0.74 17.75 12.05
N SER A 763 -0.05 17.21 11.06
CA SER A 763 0.12 15.77 10.85
C SER A 763 1.37 15.20 11.53
N LEU A 764 1.32 13.92 11.93
CA LEU A 764 2.39 13.22 12.65
C LEU A 764 3.72 13.16 11.86
N ASP A 765 3.67 13.03 10.54
CA ASP A 765 4.86 12.99 9.69
C ASP A 765 5.75 14.25 9.87
N ARG A 766 5.14 15.43 10.11
CA ARG A 766 5.87 16.68 10.36
C ARG A 766 6.69 16.66 11.65
N TRP A 767 6.33 15.80 12.60
CA TRP A 767 7.01 15.65 13.89
C TRP A 767 8.06 14.55 13.91
N LEU A 768 7.90 13.51 13.06
CA LEU A 768 8.85 12.41 12.92
C LEU A 768 9.94 12.73 11.88
N HIS A 769 9.54 13.22 10.72
CA HIS A 769 10.39 13.39 9.55
C HIS A 769 10.66 14.87 9.35
N ARG A 770 11.67 15.39 10.04
CA ARG A 770 12.09 16.80 9.92
C ARG A 770 12.32 17.15 8.44
N ARG A 771 11.32 17.77 7.81
CA ARG A 771 11.48 18.46 6.53
C ARG A 771 12.04 19.84 6.84
N ASP A 772 13.00 20.27 6.03
CA ASP A 772 13.69 21.56 6.18
C ASP A 772 12.79 22.76 5.81
N ASP A 773 11.47 22.58 5.74
CA ASP A 773 10.49 23.55 5.29
C ASP A 773 9.99 24.45 6.43
N GLY A 774 10.93 25.10 7.15
CA GLY A 774 10.74 26.36 7.91
C GLY A 774 9.66 26.44 9.00
N GLY A 775 8.83 25.42 9.16
CA GLY A 775 7.73 25.30 10.12
C GLY A 775 7.77 23.98 10.86
N ALA A 776 8.93 23.32 10.89
CA ALA A 776 9.15 22.09 11.62
C ALA A 776 9.19 22.37 13.14
N PRO A 777 8.65 21.46 13.96
CA PRO A 777 8.69 21.61 15.41
C PRO A 777 10.11 21.63 16.00
N THR A 778 10.30 22.41 17.06
CA THR A 778 11.63 22.68 17.65
C THR A 778 12.23 21.48 18.40
N ALA A 779 11.42 20.56 18.93
CA ALA A 779 11.87 19.40 19.70
C ALA A 779 11.29 18.08 19.16
N PRO A 780 12.09 17.00 19.08
CA PRO A 780 11.60 15.69 18.68
C PRO A 780 10.63 15.12 19.73
N LEU A 781 9.64 14.36 19.28
CA LEU A 781 8.70 13.68 20.17
C LEU A 781 9.43 12.66 21.04
N GLN A 782 9.23 12.73 22.36
CA GLN A 782 9.76 11.76 23.32
C GLN A 782 8.93 10.47 23.31
N TRP A 783 9.50 9.37 23.82
CA TRP A 783 8.85 8.06 23.69
C TRP A 783 7.42 7.99 24.26
N PRO A 784 7.12 8.55 25.46
CA PRO A 784 5.75 8.52 25.99
C PRO A 784 4.73 9.18 25.06
N THR A 785 5.10 10.27 24.38
CA THR A 785 4.23 10.94 23.41
C THR A 785 4.04 10.10 22.15
N ARG A 786 5.12 9.49 21.63
CA ARG A 786 5.05 8.58 20.47
C ARG A 786 4.14 7.38 20.74
N LEU A 787 4.28 6.76 21.92
CA LEU A 787 3.43 5.64 22.33
C LEU A 787 1.97 6.08 22.50
N CYS A 788 1.71 7.24 23.09
CA CYS A 788 0.34 7.78 23.22
C CYS A 788 -0.32 8.00 21.85
N ILE A 789 0.43 8.53 20.87
CA ILE A 789 -0.03 8.72 19.50
C ILE A 789 -0.35 7.37 18.84
N ALA A 790 0.52 6.36 19.01
CA ALA A 790 0.27 5.00 18.52
C ALA A 790 -1.03 4.42 19.11
N ILE A 791 -1.21 4.53 20.42
CA ILE A 791 -2.39 4.02 21.11
C ILE A 791 -3.66 4.73 20.63
N ASP A 792 -3.64 6.05 20.47
CA ASP A 792 -4.79 6.83 20.01
C ASP A 792 -5.17 6.49 18.56
N ALA A 793 -4.20 6.38 17.66
CA ALA A 793 -4.45 5.94 16.29
C ALA A 793 -4.96 4.49 16.24
N ALA A 794 -4.41 3.59 17.06
CA ALA A 794 -4.89 2.21 17.17
C ALA A 794 -6.33 2.13 17.72
N ARG A 795 -6.72 2.99 18.67
CA ARG A 795 -8.11 3.13 19.16
C ARG A 795 -9.05 3.55 18.04
N GLY A 796 -8.69 4.57 17.26
CA GLY A 796 -9.48 5.01 16.12
C GLY A 796 -9.68 3.90 15.07
N LEU A 797 -8.61 3.18 14.72
CA LEU A 797 -8.66 2.06 13.78
C LEU A 797 -9.45 0.86 14.33
N SER A 798 -9.27 0.50 15.60
CA SER A 798 -10.02 -0.56 16.25
C SER A 798 -11.53 -0.26 16.28
N TYR A 799 -11.91 0.98 16.58
CA TYR A 799 -13.31 1.41 16.54
C TYR A 799 -13.90 1.23 15.13
N MET A 800 -13.18 1.67 14.10
CA MET A 800 -13.61 1.52 12.70
C MET A 800 -13.75 0.06 12.28
N HIS A 801 -12.81 -0.80 12.65
CA HIS A 801 -12.79 -2.21 12.22
C HIS A 801 -13.75 -3.10 13.01
N HIS A 802 -13.99 -2.81 14.29
CA HIS A 802 -14.65 -3.76 15.19
C HIS A 802 -15.87 -3.22 15.94
N GLU A 803 -16.02 -1.90 16.08
CA GLU A 803 -17.11 -1.29 16.87
C GLU A 803 -18.17 -0.57 16.02
N CYS A 804 -17.83 -0.15 14.80
CA CYS A 804 -18.82 0.32 13.84
C CYS A 804 -19.78 -0.80 13.42
N ALA A 805 -21.08 -0.49 13.32
CA ALA A 805 -22.12 -1.44 12.89
C ALA A 805 -21.78 -2.10 11.54
N GLN A 806 -21.16 -1.35 10.65
CA GLN A 806 -20.51 -1.86 9.44
C GLN A 806 -19.02 -1.49 9.53
N PRO A 807 -18.09 -2.47 9.54
CA PRO A 807 -16.68 -2.19 9.66
C PRO A 807 -16.18 -1.29 8.55
N ILE A 808 -15.33 -0.32 8.90
CA ILE A 808 -14.89 0.72 8.00
C ILE A 808 -13.39 0.52 7.76
N MET A 809 -13.04 0.24 6.52
CA MET A 809 -11.65 0.18 6.08
C MET A 809 -11.21 1.57 5.61
N HIS A 810 -10.18 2.13 6.21
CA HIS A 810 -9.67 3.47 5.92
C HIS A 810 -8.94 3.56 4.57
N ARG A 811 -8.13 2.54 4.25
CA ARG A 811 -7.36 2.33 3.01
C ARG A 811 -6.18 3.27 2.75
N ASP A 812 -6.07 4.37 3.48
CA ASP A 812 -4.95 5.32 3.35
C ASP A 812 -4.39 5.74 4.71
N VAL A 813 -4.21 4.78 5.62
CA VAL A 813 -3.54 5.03 6.91
C VAL A 813 -2.07 5.35 6.64
N LYS A 814 -1.58 6.49 7.15
CA LYS A 814 -0.18 6.94 7.05
C LYS A 814 0.08 8.04 8.06
N SER A 815 1.33 8.32 8.39
CA SER A 815 1.68 9.36 9.38
C SER A 815 1.18 10.75 8.96
N SER A 816 1.07 11.07 7.67
CA SER A 816 0.49 12.35 7.22
C SER A 816 -1.04 12.45 7.35
N ASN A 817 -1.74 11.33 7.53
CA ASN A 817 -3.19 11.26 7.74
C ASN A 817 -3.55 11.02 9.23
N ILE A 818 -2.56 11.03 10.11
CA ILE A 818 -2.76 11.05 11.57
C ILE A 818 -2.51 12.48 12.04
N LEU A 819 -3.58 13.20 12.36
CA LEU A 819 -3.53 14.59 12.79
C LEU A 819 -3.48 14.69 14.32
N LEU A 820 -2.83 15.74 14.82
CA LEU A 820 -2.53 15.92 16.23
C LEU A 820 -3.24 17.19 16.74
N ASP A 821 -3.97 17.04 17.85
CA ASP A 821 -4.55 18.16 18.57
C ASP A 821 -3.47 18.90 19.41
N PRO A 822 -3.79 20.02 20.07
CA PRO A 822 -2.81 20.76 20.88
C PRO A 822 -2.17 19.96 22.01
N ALA A 823 -2.82 18.88 22.47
CA ALA A 823 -2.34 17.98 23.51
C ALA A 823 -1.64 16.73 22.95
N PHE A 824 -1.34 16.69 21.64
CA PHE A 824 -0.76 15.56 20.92
C PHE A 824 -1.62 14.29 20.94
N ARG A 825 -2.94 14.43 21.12
CA ARG A 825 -3.88 13.33 20.90
C ARG A 825 -4.07 13.15 19.41
N ALA A 826 -4.06 11.89 18.96
CA ALA A 826 -4.11 11.57 17.56
C ALA A 826 -5.56 11.37 17.07
N LYS A 827 -5.88 11.92 15.90
CA LYS A 827 -7.10 11.65 15.15
C LYS A 827 -6.77 11.21 13.73
N ILE A 828 -7.44 10.16 13.26
CA ILE A 828 -7.31 9.67 11.88
C ILE A 828 -8.11 10.57 10.95
N ALA A 829 -7.53 10.94 9.81
CA ALA A 829 -8.12 11.82 8.81
C ALA A 829 -7.96 11.27 7.38
N ASP A 830 -8.62 11.92 6.42
CA ASP A 830 -8.61 11.61 4.98
C ASP A 830 -9.28 10.28 4.57
N PHE A 831 -10.61 10.26 4.66
CA PHE A 831 -11.45 9.10 4.38
C PHE A 831 -11.84 8.97 2.89
N GLY A 832 -11.21 9.70 1.98
CA GLY A 832 -11.59 9.73 0.55
C GLY A 832 -11.52 8.35 -0.12
N LEU A 833 -10.63 7.50 0.37
CA LEU A 833 -10.47 6.14 -0.09
C LEU A 833 -11.20 5.11 0.77
N ALA A 834 -11.74 5.52 1.92
CA ALA A 834 -12.35 4.63 2.89
C ALA A 834 -13.60 3.94 2.32
N ARG A 835 -13.85 2.73 2.80
CA ARG A 835 -14.94 1.86 2.35
C ARG A 835 -15.59 1.20 3.55
N ILE A 836 -16.91 1.22 3.54
CA ILE A 836 -17.71 0.44 4.48
C ILE A 836 -17.70 -1.00 3.97
N LEU A 837 -17.26 -1.92 4.80
CA LEU A 837 -17.29 -3.36 4.56
C LEU A 837 -18.64 -3.89 5.00
N ALA A 838 -19.10 -4.92 4.29
CA ALA A 838 -20.29 -5.63 4.73
C ALA A 838 -20.08 -6.25 6.12
N LYS A 839 -18.87 -6.77 6.41
CA LYS A 839 -18.45 -7.34 7.70
C LYS A 839 -16.94 -7.22 7.92
N SER A 840 -16.50 -7.40 9.17
CA SER A 840 -15.07 -7.46 9.50
C SER A 840 -14.50 -8.76 8.94
N GLY A 841 -13.31 -8.71 8.36
CA GLY A 841 -12.62 -9.84 7.75
C GLY A 841 -13.02 -10.10 6.30
N GLU A 842 -14.17 -9.58 5.86
CA GLU A 842 -14.73 -9.86 4.55
C GLU A 842 -14.01 -9.09 3.44
N PRO A 843 -13.51 -9.76 2.39
CA PRO A 843 -12.78 -9.09 1.33
C PRO A 843 -13.74 -8.22 0.49
N ASN A 844 -13.46 -6.94 0.35
CA ASN A 844 -14.24 -6.02 -0.48
C ASN A 844 -13.55 -5.81 -1.84
N SER A 845 -14.31 -5.96 -2.94
CA SER A 845 -13.79 -5.84 -4.30
C SER A 845 -13.34 -4.41 -4.59
N ILE A 846 -12.06 -4.24 -4.93
CA ILE A 846 -11.48 -2.92 -5.16
C ILE A 846 -11.53 -2.59 -6.64
N SER A 847 -12.30 -1.57 -7.03
CA SER A 847 -12.30 -1.10 -8.42
C SER A 847 -11.08 -0.22 -8.77
N ALA A 848 -10.25 0.14 -7.78
CA ALA A 848 -9.07 1.00 -7.95
C ALA A 848 -8.10 0.84 -6.78
N ILE A 849 -6.81 0.60 -7.09
CA ILE A 849 -5.72 0.62 -6.10
C ILE A 849 -5.73 2.00 -5.41
N GLY A 850 -5.88 2.00 -4.09
CA GLY A 850 -5.95 3.20 -3.28
C GLY A 850 -5.14 2.99 -2.02
N GLY A 851 -4.31 3.97 -1.66
CA GLY A 851 -3.32 3.89 -0.59
C GLY A 851 -2.08 4.69 -0.99
N THR A 852 -1.17 4.90 -0.05
CA THR A 852 0.08 5.65 -0.27
C THR A 852 1.28 4.71 -0.31
N PHE A 853 2.15 4.88 -1.31
CA PHE A 853 3.37 4.07 -1.46
C PHE A 853 4.20 4.06 -0.16
N GLY A 854 4.75 2.89 0.21
CA GLY A 854 5.38 2.65 1.51
C GLY A 854 4.42 2.16 2.60
N TYR A 855 3.13 2.50 2.54
CA TYR A 855 2.08 2.03 3.47
C TYR A 855 1.13 1.00 2.84
N MET A 856 1.16 0.84 1.52
CA MET A 856 0.33 -0.12 0.81
C MET A 856 0.74 -1.55 1.17
N ALA A 857 -0.21 -2.32 1.69
CA ALA A 857 -0.03 -3.74 1.93
C ALA A 857 0.21 -4.52 0.61
N PRO A 858 1.05 -5.56 0.59
CA PRO A 858 1.40 -6.31 -0.62
C PRO A 858 0.20 -6.86 -1.40
N GLU A 859 -0.92 -7.14 -0.71
CA GLU A 859 -2.14 -7.64 -1.33
C GLU A 859 -2.87 -6.61 -2.22
N TYR A 860 -2.54 -5.30 -2.13
CA TYR A 860 -3.07 -4.29 -3.07
C TYR A 860 -2.64 -4.57 -4.52
N GLY A 861 -1.48 -5.19 -4.74
CA GLY A 861 -1.03 -5.62 -6.07
C GLY A 861 -1.55 -7.00 -6.46
N CYS A 862 -1.89 -7.86 -5.48
CA CYS A 862 -2.06 -9.30 -5.66
C CYS A 862 -3.51 -9.78 -5.70
N ARG A 863 -4.43 -9.03 -5.07
CA ARG A 863 -5.80 -9.49 -4.82
C ARG A 863 -6.82 -8.46 -5.30
N ALA A 864 -7.83 -8.90 -6.06
CA ALA A 864 -8.96 -8.05 -6.47
C ALA A 864 -9.92 -7.65 -5.32
N LYS A 865 -9.74 -8.24 -4.13
CA LYS A 865 -10.49 -7.94 -2.90
C LYS A 865 -9.52 -7.84 -1.73
N VAL A 866 -9.69 -6.81 -0.91
CA VAL A 866 -8.93 -6.59 0.33
C VAL A 866 -9.88 -6.44 1.52
N ASN A 867 -9.43 -6.76 2.72
CA ASN A 867 -10.17 -6.53 3.97
C ASN A 867 -9.41 -5.54 4.88
N GLU A 868 -9.89 -5.30 6.10
CA GLU A 868 -9.34 -4.32 7.03
C GLU A 868 -7.86 -4.55 7.41
N LYS A 869 -7.28 -5.71 7.08
CA LYS A 869 -5.85 -6.02 7.30
C LYS A 869 -4.90 -5.16 6.47
N VAL A 870 -5.37 -4.49 5.42
CA VAL A 870 -4.56 -3.49 4.70
C VAL A 870 -4.26 -2.28 5.59
N ASP A 871 -5.21 -1.89 6.45
CA ASP A 871 -5.01 -0.82 7.41
C ASP A 871 -4.09 -1.27 8.55
N VAL A 872 -4.14 -2.56 8.95
CA VAL A 872 -3.20 -3.14 9.93
C VAL A 872 -1.77 -3.06 9.41
N TYR A 873 -1.52 -3.42 8.14
CA TYR A 873 -0.19 -3.30 7.53
C TYR A 873 0.28 -1.85 7.51
N ALA A 874 -0.57 -0.94 7.01
CA ALA A 874 -0.28 0.47 6.94
C ALA A 874 0.00 1.07 8.33
N PHE A 875 -0.74 0.64 9.35
CA PHE A 875 -0.49 1.01 10.74
C PHE A 875 0.81 0.39 11.30
N GLY A 876 1.14 -0.84 10.90
CA GLY A 876 2.43 -1.47 11.20
C GLY A 876 3.60 -0.63 10.70
N VAL A 877 3.50 -0.07 9.49
CA VAL A 877 4.49 0.89 8.96
C VAL A 877 4.55 2.14 9.84
N VAL A 878 3.42 2.70 10.29
CA VAL A 878 3.40 3.84 11.23
C VAL A 878 4.10 3.49 12.56
N LEU A 879 3.94 2.28 13.09
CA LEU A 879 4.66 1.83 14.29
C LEU A 879 6.18 1.75 14.05
N LEU A 880 6.60 1.30 12.86
CA LEU A 880 8.01 1.31 12.46
C LEU A 880 8.55 2.73 12.34
N GLU A 881 7.78 3.69 11.78
CA GLU A 881 8.18 5.11 11.73
C GLU A 881 8.31 5.71 13.13
N LEU A 882 7.36 5.42 14.03
CA LEU A 882 7.39 5.92 15.41
C LEU A 882 8.59 5.40 16.21
N THR A 883 8.95 4.13 16.01
CA THR A 883 10.06 3.49 16.72
C THR A 883 11.41 3.86 16.14
N THR A 884 11.53 4.00 14.81
CA THR A 884 12.83 4.18 14.13
C THR A 884 13.12 5.62 13.72
N GLY A 885 12.11 6.49 13.65
CA GLY A 885 12.23 7.86 13.12
C GLY A 885 12.48 7.91 11.61
N ARG A 886 12.44 6.77 10.91
CA ARG A 886 12.67 6.66 9.47
C ARG A 886 11.36 6.86 8.71
N VAL A 887 11.45 7.41 7.50
CA VAL A 887 10.30 7.58 6.60
C VAL A 887 9.88 6.22 6.03
N ALA A 888 8.58 5.97 5.89
CA ALA A 888 8.04 4.73 5.31
C ALA A 888 8.66 4.36 3.94
N ASN A 889 8.98 5.37 3.15
CA ASN A 889 9.72 5.23 1.90
C ASN A 889 10.66 6.43 1.77
N ASP A 890 11.96 6.23 1.96
CA ASP A 890 12.96 7.30 1.93
C ASP A 890 13.35 7.72 0.50
N GLY A 891 12.64 7.22 -0.52
CA GLY A 891 12.78 7.64 -1.90
C GLY A 891 14.12 7.27 -2.55
N GLY A 892 14.97 6.50 -1.86
CA GLY A 892 16.27 6.09 -2.40
C GLY A 892 17.10 5.06 -1.61
N ALA A 893 16.60 4.46 -0.53
CA ALA A 893 17.08 3.14 -0.13
C ALA A 893 16.38 2.07 -0.96
N ASP A 894 17.09 1.00 -1.30
CA ASP A 894 16.62 -0.12 -2.12
C ASP A 894 15.33 -0.83 -1.60
N TRP A 895 14.83 -0.48 -0.40
CA TRP A 895 13.75 -1.17 0.32
C TRP A 895 12.84 -0.18 1.05
N CYS A 896 11.54 -0.43 1.09
CA CYS A 896 10.64 0.32 1.98
C CYS A 896 10.91 0.00 3.46
N LEU A 897 10.40 0.81 4.39
CA LEU A 897 10.69 0.65 5.83
C LEU A 897 10.29 -0.74 6.38
N ALA A 898 9.18 -1.30 5.90
CA ALA A 898 8.72 -2.64 6.28
C ALA A 898 9.72 -3.73 5.84
N GLU A 899 10.22 -3.66 4.61
CA GLU A 899 11.22 -4.60 4.09
C GLU A 899 12.56 -4.46 4.81
N TRP A 900 12.99 -3.22 5.08
CA TRP A 900 14.17 -2.95 5.88
C TRP A 900 14.05 -3.57 7.29
N ALA A 901 12.90 -3.41 7.95
CA ALA A 901 12.67 -3.96 9.29
C ALA A 901 12.73 -5.50 9.28
N TRP A 902 12.07 -6.16 8.33
CA TRP A 902 12.15 -7.62 8.17
C TRP A 902 13.58 -8.11 7.93
N ARG A 903 14.37 -7.41 7.12
CA ARG A 903 15.78 -7.74 6.88
C ARG A 903 16.62 -7.55 8.14
N ARG A 904 16.42 -6.45 8.86
CA ARG A 904 17.12 -6.18 10.12
C ARG A 904 16.82 -7.25 11.17
N TYR A 905 15.57 -7.71 11.26
CA TYR A 905 15.20 -8.82 12.14
C TYR A 905 15.80 -10.15 11.70
N LYS A 906 15.74 -10.49 10.41
CA LYS A 906 16.33 -11.71 9.85
C LYS A 906 17.86 -11.78 10.01
N ALA A 907 18.54 -10.63 10.03
CA ALA A 907 19.99 -10.57 10.28
C ALA A 907 20.38 -11.00 11.71
N GLY A 908 19.43 -11.03 12.65
CA GLY A 908 19.66 -11.40 14.05
C GLY A 908 20.38 -10.32 14.87
N GLY A 909 20.75 -10.66 16.11
CA GLY A 909 21.41 -9.74 17.05
C GLY A 909 20.45 -8.92 17.92
N GLU A 910 21.00 -8.08 18.80
CA GLU A 910 20.21 -7.13 19.59
C GLU A 910 19.55 -6.09 18.68
N LEU A 911 18.32 -5.69 18.96
CA LEU A 911 17.56 -4.72 18.15
C LEU A 911 17.59 -3.30 18.73
N HIS A 912 18.46 -3.02 19.70
CA HIS A 912 18.52 -1.71 20.36
C HIS A 912 18.82 -0.57 19.39
N ASP A 913 19.57 -0.85 18.32
CA ASP A 913 19.96 0.08 17.25
C ASP A 913 18.81 0.53 16.35
N VAL A 914 17.65 -0.15 16.37
CA VAL A 914 16.50 0.22 15.54
C VAL A 914 15.71 1.40 16.12
N VAL A 915 15.89 1.69 17.41
CA VAL A 915 15.15 2.75 18.12
C VAL A 915 15.76 4.11 17.83
N ASP A 916 14.92 5.07 17.41
CA ASP A 916 15.28 6.44 17.02
C ASP A 916 16.19 7.11 18.07
N GLU A 917 17.40 7.47 17.63
CA GLU A 917 18.42 8.08 18.47
C GLU A 917 18.05 9.50 18.93
N ALA A 918 17.07 10.15 18.30
CA ALA A 918 16.58 11.48 18.68
C ALA A 918 15.69 11.49 19.94
N ILE A 919 15.24 10.31 20.41
CA ILE A 919 14.47 10.16 21.65
C ILE A 919 15.41 10.34 22.85
N GLN A 920 15.24 11.40 23.65
CA GLN A 920 16.18 11.74 24.73
C GLN A 920 16.09 10.75 25.90
N ASP A 921 14.90 10.21 26.15
CA ASP A 921 14.61 9.21 27.18
C ASP A 921 14.74 7.76 26.68
N ARG A 922 15.42 7.54 25.54
CA ARG A 922 15.62 6.22 24.90
C ARG A 922 16.06 5.14 25.88
N ALA A 923 16.99 5.44 26.78
CA ALA A 923 17.51 4.46 27.74
C ALA A 923 16.44 3.97 28.75
N ALA A 924 15.45 4.79 29.09
CA ALA A 924 14.40 4.43 30.05
C ALA A 924 13.32 3.52 29.43
N PHE A 925 13.14 3.56 28.11
CA PHE A 925 12.05 2.89 27.41
C PHE A 925 12.51 1.99 26.25
N LEU A 926 13.81 1.66 26.19
CA LEU A 926 14.42 0.92 25.08
C LEU A 926 13.69 -0.40 24.79
N GLU A 927 13.41 -1.18 25.83
CA GLU A 927 12.70 -2.47 25.72
C GLU A 927 11.27 -2.30 25.23
N ASP A 928 10.56 -1.28 25.72
CA ASP A 928 9.19 -0.99 25.29
C ASP A 928 9.19 -0.55 23.81
N ALA A 929 10.18 0.23 23.39
CA ALA A 929 10.35 0.65 21.99
C ALA A 929 10.72 -0.51 21.05
N VAL A 930 11.58 -1.42 21.48
CA VAL A 930 11.88 -2.65 20.73
C VAL A 930 10.64 -3.54 20.63
N ALA A 931 9.84 -3.65 21.68
CA ALA A 931 8.61 -4.43 21.64
C ALA A 931 7.57 -3.85 20.66
N VAL A 932 7.42 -2.52 20.61
CA VAL A 932 6.58 -1.84 19.61
C VAL A 932 7.15 -2.00 18.19
N PHE A 933 8.47 -2.00 18.02
CA PHE A 933 9.12 -2.27 16.73
C PHE A 933 8.78 -3.68 16.24
N LEU A 934 8.89 -4.68 17.12
CA LEU A 934 8.52 -6.07 16.81
C LEU A 934 7.02 -6.19 16.45
N LEU A 935 6.14 -5.48 17.17
CA LEU A 935 4.71 -5.43 16.84
C LEU A 935 4.47 -4.81 15.46
N GLY A 936 5.20 -3.73 15.12
CA GLY A 936 5.19 -3.13 13.79
C GLY A 936 5.54 -4.14 12.70
N MET A 937 6.58 -4.95 12.90
CA MET A 937 6.97 -6.00 11.94
C MET A 937 5.91 -7.09 11.79
N ILE A 938 5.30 -7.54 12.89
CA ILE A 938 4.22 -8.55 12.85
C ILE A 938 3.01 -7.98 12.08
N CYS A 939 2.69 -6.71 12.26
CA CYS A 939 1.64 -6.03 11.49
C CYS A 939 1.98 -5.91 10.00
N THR A 940 3.27 -5.81 9.64
CA THR A 940 3.73 -5.77 8.24
C THR A 940 4.08 -7.15 7.66
N GLY A 941 3.48 -8.23 8.15
CA GLY A 941 3.64 -9.57 7.56
C GLY A 941 3.01 -9.68 6.16
N ASP A 942 3.59 -10.47 5.27
CA ASP A 942 3.14 -10.57 3.88
C ASP A 942 1.75 -11.22 3.73
N ASP A 943 1.40 -12.23 4.55
CA ASP A 943 0.05 -12.82 4.59
C ASP A 943 -0.89 -12.00 5.50
N PRO A 944 -2.00 -11.45 4.98
CA PRO A 944 -2.99 -10.73 5.77
C PRO A 944 -3.56 -11.50 6.97
N ALA A 945 -3.64 -12.85 6.91
CA ALA A 945 -4.12 -13.63 8.07
C ALA A 945 -3.08 -13.78 9.18
N SER A 946 -1.79 -13.67 8.88
CA SER A 946 -0.72 -13.71 9.89
C SER A 946 -0.67 -12.44 10.74
N ARG A 947 -1.21 -11.33 10.22
CA ARG A 947 -1.26 -10.05 10.93
C ARG A 947 -2.31 -10.09 12.05
N PRO A 948 -2.07 -9.45 13.21
CA PRO A 948 -3.08 -9.28 14.25
C PRO A 948 -4.26 -8.41 13.77
N THR A 949 -5.37 -8.42 14.49
CA THR A 949 -6.46 -7.45 14.35
C THR A 949 -6.07 -6.12 15.01
N MET A 950 -6.68 -5.00 14.61
CA MET A 950 -6.38 -3.72 15.26
C MET A 950 -6.75 -3.72 16.74
N LYS A 951 -7.72 -4.54 17.15
CA LYS A 951 -8.03 -4.80 18.55
C LYS A 951 -6.86 -5.45 19.30
N GLU A 952 -6.27 -6.51 18.74
CA GLU A 952 -5.09 -7.18 19.33
C GLU A 952 -3.84 -6.27 19.35
N VAL A 953 -3.66 -5.46 18.30
CA VAL A 953 -2.59 -4.45 18.24
C VAL A 953 -2.76 -3.43 19.37
N LEU A 954 -3.98 -2.91 19.55
CA LEU A 954 -4.31 -1.98 20.63
C LEU A 954 -4.07 -2.60 22.02
N GLU A 955 -4.52 -3.85 22.23
CA GLU A 955 -4.30 -4.59 23.48
C GLU A 955 -2.81 -4.75 23.81
N GLN A 956 -1.96 -4.99 22.81
CA GLN A 956 -0.51 -5.05 23.00
C GLN A 956 0.12 -3.67 23.26
N LEU A 957 -0.26 -2.64 22.51
CA LEU A 957 0.27 -1.28 22.71
C LEU A 957 -0.02 -0.74 24.11
N VAL A 958 -1.23 -0.99 24.63
CA VAL A 958 -1.64 -0.55 25.98
C VAL A 958 -0.83 -1.25 27.08
N GLN A 959 -0.32 -2.46 26.86
CA GLN A 959 0.54 -3.15 27.84
C GLN A 959 1.89 -2.44 28.04
N TYR A 960 2.39 -1.74 27.02
CA TYR A 960 3.62 -0.95 27.09
C TYR A 960 3.41 0.44 27.66
N ASP A 961 2.14 0.85 27.88
CA ASP A 961 1.83 2.12 28.52
C ASP A 961 2.11 2.07 30.03
N ARG A 962 3.38 2.21 30.39
CA ARG A 962 3.80 2.31 31.80
C ARG A 962 3.29 3.60 32.45
N THR A 963 2.80 4.59 31.69
CA THR A 963 2.27 5.81 32.29
C THR A 963 0.98 5.57 33.07
N SER A 964 0.24 4.49 32.79
CA SER A 964 -0.86 4.07 33.67
C SER A 964 -0.37 3.50 35.01
N SER A 965 0.79 2.83 35.04
CA SER A 965 1.41 2.34 36.30
C SER A 965 2.08 3.45 37.13
N VAL A 966 2.50 4.55 36.49
CA VAL A 966 3.06 5.74 37.17
C VAL A 966 1.95 6.77 37.50
N ALA A 967 0.88 6.84 36.72
CA ALA A 967 -0.29 7.66 37.03
C ALA A 967 -1.16 7.07 38.15
N ALA A 968 -1.15 5.74 38.36
CA ALA A 968 -1.73 5.12 39.56
C ALA A 968 -0.91 5.40 40.83
N ALA A 969 0.37 5.75 40.70
CA ALA A 969 1.22 6.17 41.82
C ALA A 969 1.19 7.69 42.07
N CYS A 970 0.56 8.48 41.19
CA CYS A 970 0.47 9.94 41.29
C CYS A 970 -0.98 10.47 41.36
N ARG A 971 -1.98 9.61 41.55
CA ARG A 971 -3.39 9.98 41.73
C ARG A 971 -4.01 9.22 42.91
N ASP A 972 -3.54 9.51 44.11
CA ASP A 972 -4.32 9.41 45.35
C ASP A 972 -3.52 10.06 46.48
N ASP A 973 -3.40 11.39 46.40
CA ASP A 973 -2.89 12.21 47.49
C ASP A 973 -3.68 13.53 47.53
N SER A 974 -4.95 13.45 47.94
CA SER A 974 -5.70 14.56 48.56
C SER A 974 -7.12 14.14 48.97
N GLY A 975 -7.27 13.82 50.26
CA GLY A 975 -8.32 14.42 51.10
C GLY A 975 -9.73 13.82 51.09
N GLY A 976 -9.95 12.83 51.97
CA GLY A 976 -11.15 12.65 52.82
C GLY A 976 -12.47 12.23 52.13
N ALA A 977 -13.31 11.34 52.65
CA ALA A 977 -13.41 10.59 53.90
C ALA A 977 -14.50 9.49 53.66
N PRO A 978 -14.64 8.46 54.54
CA PRO A 978 -14.81 7.08 54.06
C PRO A 978 -16.07 6.32 54.54
N SER A 979 -16.22 5.12 53.96
CA SER A 979 -16.53 3.81 54.60
C SER A 979 -17.99 3.28 54.69
N LEU A 980 -18.18 2.04 54.18
CA LEU A 980 -18.63 0.82 54.89
C LEU A 980 -18.91 -0.31 53.83
N SER A 981 -18.01 -1.29 53.60
CA SER A 981 -17.82 -2.62 54.26
C SER A 981 -19.02 -3.58 54.05
N LYS A 982 -18.99 -4.88 53.70
CA LYS A 982 -18.13 -6.09 53.81
C LYS A 982 -18.79 -7.15 52.86
N GLY A 983 -18.18 -8.20 52.29
CA GLY A 983 -17.31 -9.29 52.78
C GLY A 983 -17.45 -10.46 51.77
N LYS A 984 -16.39 -11.03 51.18
CA LYS A 984 -15.39 -12.02 51.66
C LYS A 984 -15.89 -13.46 51.80
N LYS A 985 -15.36 -14.40 51.00
CA LYS A 985 -14.99 -15.75 51.44
C LYS A 985 -13.95 -16.41 50.53
N ASP A 986 -12.83 -16.76 51.16
CA ASP A 986 -11.61 -17.39 50.65
C ASP A 986 -11.68 -18.94 50.61
N GLY A 987 -10.82 -19.57 49.80
CA GLY A 987 -10.50 -21.00 49.84
C GLY A 987 -9.07 -21.29 49.38
N LYS A 988 -8.17 -21.53 50.33
CA LYS A 988 -6.69 -21.68 50.25
C LYS A 988 -6.20 -23.06 49.76
N GLY A 989 -4.96 -23.11 49.25
CA GLY A 989 -4.09 -24.30 49.39
C GLY A 989 -2.71 -24.32 48.67
N LYS A 990 -1.65 -23.79 49.33
CA LYS A 990 -0.19 -24.19 49.38
C LYS A 990 0.58 -24.44 48.05
N SER A 991 1.64 -23.74 47.64
CA SER A 991 2.96 -23.27 48.20
C SER A 991 4.13 -24.28 48.19
N SER A 992 5.14 -24.07 47.31
CA SER A 992 6.61 -24.21 47.50
C SER A 992 7.31 -24.17 46.11
N SER A 993 7.91 -23.06 45.68
CA SER A 993 9.32 -22.59 45.88
C SER A 993 10.31 -23.00 44.78
N ALA A 994 10.61 -22.01 43.92
CA ALA A 994 11.85 -21.62 43.23
C ALA A 994 12.93 -22.65 42.83
N GLY A 995 13.28 -22.62 41.54
CA GLY A 995 14.54 -23.10 40.97
C GLY A 995 14.71 -22.56 39.54
N THR A 996 15.69 -21.68 39.35
CA THR A 996 16.08 -21.00 38.11
C THR A 996 16.64 -21.97 37.06
N THR A 997 16.14 -21.93 35.82
CA THR A 997 16.86 -22.43 34.63
C THR A 997 16.38 -21.71 33.37
N ALA A 998 17.33 -21.03 32.72
CA ALA A 998 17.25 -20.62 31.32
C ALA A 998 17.28 -21.86 30.40
N GLY A 999 16.67 -21.74 29.21
CA GLY A 999 16.91 -22.64 28.08
C GLY A 999 15.73 -23.56 27.71
N LYS A 1000 15.09 -23.24 26.56
CA LYS A 1000 14.29 -24.06 25.61
C LYS A 1000 13.11 -23.19 25.14
N MET A 1001 13.21 -22.46 24.02
CA MET A 1001 13.34 -22.94 22.65
C MET A 1001 12.33 -24.05 22.33
N TRP A 1002 11.12 -23.65 21.96
CA TRP A 1002 10.32 -24.38 20.98
C TRP A 1002 10.96 -23.99 19.64
N GLY A 1003 11.71 -24.84 18.94
CA GLY A 1003 11.49 -26.26 18.71
C GLY A 1003 11.07 -26.37 17.25
N ALA A 1004 12.06 -26.39 16.36
CA ALA A 1004 11.93 -26.43 14.92
C ALA A 1004 10.97 -27.53 14.44
N GLY A 1005 10.03 -27.15 13.58
CA GLY A 1005 9.33 -28.02 12.64
C GLY A 1005 9.37 -27.31 11.29
N THR A 1006 10.25 -27.78 10.42
CA THR A 1006 10.39 -27.43 9.01
C THR A 1006 9.11 -27.75 8.23
N GLY A 1007 8.69 -26.87 7.31
CA GLY A 1007 7.72 -27.20 6.25
C GLY A 1007 6.85 -26.02 5.82
N ASP A 1008 7.35 -25.27 4.83
CA ASP A 1008 6.69 -24.76 3.60
C ASP A 1008 5.43 -23.86 3.72
N GLU A 1009 5.52 -22.57 3.33
CA GLU A 1009 5.09 -21.96 2.03
C GLU A 1009 3.55 -21.74 1.96
N GLU A 1010 2.96 -20.64 1.48
CA GLU A 1010 3.44 -19.40 0.89
C GLU A 1010 2.30 -18.35 0.96
N SER A 1011 2.62 -17.18 1.49
CA SER A 1011 1.93 -15.92 1.26
C SER A 1011 1.98 -15.52 -0.23
N GLY A 1012 0.83 -15.43 -0.89
CA GLY A 1012 0.70 -14.81 -2.22
C GLY A 1012 0.65 -13.29 -2.09
N SER A 1013 1.81 -12.69 -1.80
CA SER A 1013 2.13 -11.26 -1.84
C SER A 1013 2.55 -10.87 -3.26
N PHE A 1014 2.03 -9.74 -3.78
CA PHE A 1014 2.52 -9.15 -5.03
C PHE A 1014 3.80 -8.44 -4.63
N VAL A 1015 4.88 -9.22 -4.62
CA VAL A 1015 6.22 -8.65 -4.53
C VAL A 1015 6.45 -8.01 -5.88
N ALA A 1016 6.43 -6.67 -5.91
CA ALA A 1016 7.18 -5.96 -6.92
C ALA A 1016 8.65 -6.33 -6.67
N HIS A 1017 9.11 -7.43 -7.26
CA HIS A 1017 10.51 -7.82 -7.18
C HIS A 1017 11.32 -6.69 -7.84
N PRO A 1018 12.13 -5.93 -7.07
CA PRO A 1018 13.11 -5.04 -7.67
C PRO A 1018 14.21 -5.93 -8.25
N VAL A 1019 14.68 -5.62 -9.47
CA VAL A 1019 15.93 -6.17 -10.03
C VAL A 1019 17.13 -5.31 -9.63
#